data_AF-A0A4P5TTB3-F1
#
_entry.id   AF-A0A4P5TTB3-F1
#
_cell.length_a   1.000
_cell.length_b   1.000
_cell.length_c   1.000
_cell.angle_alpha   90.00
_cell.angle_beta   90.00
_cell.angle_gamma   90.00
#
_symmetry.space_group_name_H-M   'P 1'
#
loop_
_entity.id
_entity.type
_entity.pdbx_description
1 polymer ?
#
loop_
_entity_poly.entity_id
_entity_poly.type
_entity_poly.pdbx_seq_one_letter_code
_entity_poly.pdbx_strand_id
1 'polypeptide(L)'
;MKKNQSLIIISFLSLVFFQKNVSAQYFPNYDIELLKGAVPFKLPWVGGLNNPQFSAADLNNDGVSDLVIFDRTGKRLLTFINGGTANTVDYNYAPKYEKNFPSMDSWCLLLDFNYDNIADIFTHTTLGTKVYKGYYNAGDELCFTPYSKLLKFQSMTGPLNILTSSVDIPAFVDIDNDNDIDILNFEQGGGWIEYYQNMSQDMGYGSDSFKYELTENCWGLMYEPSGQEAKWLNQPCPWRTEELIPHTNNEFQINKSGGMRHTGSTTLAFDNDGDGDKELLIGDISFSDLVFLTNGGSVSSALLTSQDTAFPNYSVPANIDYFPAAFRLDLDNDGAKDIVASPNTENGQADVACSWFYKNIGSNNNGTFIYQTDSFLTGDMIDVGSGAAPIFVDLNNDSLMDMLITNRNSYGTNSTITYLTNVGSDTVPVYKMMSRNWMNLSSLNLKGLYPAFGDLNSDGKKEMILGNENGTILYYQNTGGGANNPDNFVLTNPSYFTIDVGSFSTPTIVDANGDGKLDLVIGEENGSLNYCRNNGTVTAPDFSNTQSSFGNVIVQQNGSVVGFSVPCFVKLNNATTWTLLVGCEGGNVFQYDSIENSISGTFNLVDTSFANIEVGSFSAPSATDINNDGIPEIAIGNYRGGVTVFDTSTAHNYTALNDFVNGWMLELYPNPVIDLVTVKANHEISKAELFDELGRKLFSIPVNEEKEFQFNTSQLTPALYVIRLSGANGNCAIKFVKN
;
A
#
# COMPACT_ATOMS: atom_id res chain seq x y z
N MET A 1 -48.73 60.41 -45.74
CA MET A 1 -47.31 60.60 -45.32
C MET A 1 -47.26 60.84 -43.82
N LYS A 2 -46.96 59.80 -43.03
CA LYS A 2 -46.52 59.93 -41.62
C LYS A 2 -45.43 58.88 -41.39
N LYS A 3 -44.28 59.35 -40.92
CA LYS A 3 -43.09 58.57 -40.53
C LYS A 3 -43.37 57.82 -39.22
N ASN A 4 -42.93 56.58 -39.12
CA ASN A 4 -42.71 55.89 -37.84
C ASN A 4 -41.23 55.52 -37.74
N GLN A 5 -40.61 55.94 -36.64
CA GLN A 5 -39.30 55.51 -36.16
C GLN A 5 -39.42 54.11 -35.54
N SER A 6 -38.37 53.30 -35.64
CA SER A 6 -38.21 52.13 -34.77
C SER A 6 -36.78 52.05 -34.26
N LEU A 7 -36.70 52.00 -32.93
CA LEU A 7 -35.55 51.82 -32.06
C LEU A 7 -34.80 50.51 -32.39
N ILE A 8 -33.47 50.56 -32.37
CA ILE A 8 -32.61 49.36 -32.29
C ILE A 8 -32.10 49.28 -30.84
N ILE A 9 -32.46 48.21 -30.15
CA ILE A 9 -31.92 47.84 -28.83
C ILE A 9 -30.72 46.92 -29.08
N ILE A 10 -29.53 47.33 -28.65
CA ILE A 10 -28.32 46.51 -28.63
C ILE A 10 -28.28 45.82 -27.26
N SER A 11 -28.37 44.48 -27.24
CA SER A 11 -28.17 43.67 -26.04
C SER A 11 -26.71 43.19 -26.00
N PHE A 12 -25.98 43.60 -24.96
CA PHE A 12 -24.64 43.11 -24.63
C PHE A 12 -24.79 41.73 -23.98
N LEU A 13 -24.30 40.67 -24.63
CA LEU A 13 -24.18 39.34 -24.04
C LEU A 13 -22.77 39.21 -23.44
N SER A 14 -22.67 39.26 -22.12
CA SER A 14 -21.46 38.93 -21.37
C SER A 14 -21.23 37.41 -21.40
N LEU A 15 -20.19 36.95 -22.10
CA LEU A 15 -19.69 35.59 -22.01
C LEU A 15 -18.92 35.44 -20.68
N VAL A 16 -19.52 34.74 -19.71
CA VAL A 16 -18.81 34.21 -18.54
C VAL A 16 -18.10 32.94 -18.99
N PHE A 17 -16.77 32.99 -19.14
CA PHE A 17 -15.95 31.79 -19.28
C PHE A 17 -15.81 31.14 -17.90
N PHE A 18 -16.47 30.00 -17.70
CA PHE A 18 -16.06 29.07 -16.65
C PHE A 18 -14.75 28.42 -17.10
N GLN A 19 -13.61 28.85 -16.56
CA GLN A 19 -12.39 28.06 -16.60
C GLN A 19 -12.63 26.83 -15.71
N LYS A 20 -12.70 25.65 -16.33
CA LYS A 20 -12.54 24.39 -15.61
C LYS A 20 -11.05 24.14 -15.45
N ASN A 21 -10.59 24.00 -14.21
CA ASN A 21 -9.26 23.49 -13.93
C ASN A 21 -9.20 22.04 -14.43
N VAL A 22 -8.38 21.81 -15.45
CA VAL A 22 -7.93 20.46 -15.82
C VAL A 22 -6.79 20.17 -14.86
N SER A 23 -7.00 19.30 -13.87
CA SER A 23 -5.92 18.81 -13.02
C SER A 23 -5.06 17.85 -13.85
N ALA A 24 -3.73 18.04 -13.84
CA ALA A 24 -2.81 17.05 -14.36
C ALA A 24 -3.02 15.72 -13.60
N GLN A 25 -3.04 14.61 -14.32
CA GLN A 25 -3.10 13.28 -13.71
C GLN A 25 -1.68 12.80 -13.49
N TYR A 26 -1.39 12.37 -12.28
CA TYR A 26 -0.11 11.79 -11.91
C TYR A 26 -0.20 10.27 -11.99
N PHE A 27 0.81 9.66 -12.60
CA PHE A 27 0.95 8.21 -12.66
C PHE A 27 2.25 7.81 -11.96
N PRO A 28 2.26 6.69 -11.23
CA PRO A 28 3.51 6.14 -10.74
C PRO A 28 4.48 5.86 -11.89
N ASN A 29 5.72 6.31 -11.77
CA ASN A 29 6.82 6.01 -12.66
C ASN A 29 7.78 5.05 -11.95
N TYR A 30 7.80 3.80 -12.42
CA TYR A 30 8.69 2.75 -11.90
C TYR A 30 9.97 2.58 -12.71
N ASP A 31 10.11 3.32 -13.82
CA ASP A 31 11.17 3.14 -14.81
C ASP A 31 12.42 3.98 -14.54
N ILE A 32 12.36 4.91 -13.57
CA ILE A 32 13.55 5.66 -13.13
C ILE A 32 14.57 4.66 -12.58
N GLU A 33 15.73 4.58 -13.20
CA GLU A 33 16.74 3.60 -12.79
C GLU A 33 17.37 4.00 -11.45
N LEU A 34 17.53 3.01 -10.56
CA LEU A 34 18.24 3.14 -9.29
C LEU A 34 19.35 2.11 -9.21
N LEU A 35 20.56 2.53 -8.85
CA LEU A 35 21.77 1.70 -8.79
C LEU A 35 22.31 1.55 -7.36
N LYS A 36 22.64 0.31 -6.97
CA LYS A 36 23.53 -0.01 -5.85
C LYS A 36 24.92 -0.38 -6.39
N GLY A 37 25.83 0.59 -6.41
CA GLY A 37 27.13 0.41 -7.06
C GLY A 37 26.99 0.37 -8.58
N ALA A 38 27.04 -0.82 -9.19
CA ALA A 38 26.83 -1.05 -10.62
C ALA A 38 25.63 -1.99 -10.90
N VAL A 39 24.90 -2.38 -9.86
CA VAL A 39 23.76 -3.30 -9.96
C VAL A 39 22.47 -2.49 -9.88
N PRO A 40 21.56 -2.57 -10.87
CA PRO A 40 20.26 -1.92 -10.80
C PRO A 40 19.33 -2.64 -9.82
N PHE A 41 18.48 -1.88 -9.14
CA PHE A 41 17.31 -2.41 -8.44
C PHE A 41 16.24 -2.78 -9.46
N LYS A 42 15.56 -3.92 -9.28
CA LYS A 42 14.46 -4.35 -10.18
C LYS A 42 13.14 -3.61 -9.89
N LEU A 43 12.89 -3.26 -8.63
CA LEU A 43 11.62 -2.75 -8.13
C LEU A 43 11.79 -1.49 -7.26
N PRO A 44 12.65 -0.51 -7.63
CA PRO A 44 13.09 0.52 -6.70
C PRO A 44 11.95 1.35 -6.12
N TRP A 45 10.90 1.64 -6.90
CA TRP A 45 9.86 2.62 -6.53
C TRP A 45 8.51 2.00 -6.16
N VAL A 46 8.47 0.71 -5.83
CA VAL A 46 7.22 0.00 -5.45
C VAL A 46 6.68 0.44 -4.07
N GLY A 47 7.55 1.01 -3.23
CA GLY A 47 7.15 1.60 -1.96
C GLY A 47 7.45 0.77 -0.71
N GLY A 48 8.27 -0.28 -0.82
CA GLY A 48 8.76 -1.07 0.33
C GLY A 48 7.71 -2.02 0.93
N LEU A 49 8.14 -2.84 1.90
CA LEU A 49 7.31 -3.80 2.63
C LEU A 49 7.73 -3.88 4.10
N ASN A 50 6.76 -3.97 5.00
CA ASN A 50 7.00 -4.21 6.43
C ASN A 50 6.33 -5.50 6.93
N ASN A 51 5.08 -5.76 6.51
CA ASN A 51 4.27 -6.90 6.96
C ASN A 51 3.58 -7.62 5.80
N PRO A 52 4.33 -8.10 4.80
CA PRO A 52 3.74 -8.69 3.61
C PRO A 52 3.12 -10.05 3.91
N GLN A 53 1.87 -10.25 3.52
CA GLN A 53 1.23 -11.56 3.46
C GLN A 53 1.14 -12.01 2.02
N PHE A 54 1.65 -13.19 1.71
CA PHE A 54 1.85 -13.63 0.33
C PHE A 54 0.78 -14.64 -0.09
N SER A 55 0.25 -14.48 -1.31
CA SER A 55 -0.63 -15.46 -1.92
C SER A 55 -0.39 -15.59 -3.42
N ALA A 56 -0.70 -16.76 -3.96
CA ALA A 56 -0.65 -17.08 -5.37
C ALA A 56 -2.03 -16.88 -5.99
N ALA A 57 -2.10 -16.23 -7.15
CA ALA A 57 -3.30 -16.16 -7.97
C ALA A 57 -2.89 -15.88 -9.41
N ASP A 58 -3.59 -16.42 -10.40
CA ASP A 58 -3.41 -16.00 -11.80
C ASP A 58 -4.23 -14.71 -12.02
N LEU A 59 -3.55 -13.57 -12.21
CA LEU A 59 -4.19 -12.26 -12.31
C LEU A 59 -4.68 -11.95 -13.72
N ASN A 60 -4.09 -12.60 -14.73
CA ASN A 60 -4.24 -12.28 -16.15
C ASN A 60 -4.76 -13.45 -17.01
N ASN A 61 -5.13 -14.57 -16.37
CA ASN A 61 -5.64 -15.81 -16.95
C ASN A 61 -4.67 -16.45 -17.96
N ASP A 62 -3.36 -16.35 -17.75
CA ASP A 62 -2.34 -16.94 -18.64
C ASP A 62 -1.89 -18.36 -18.22
N GLY A 63 -2.41 -18.86 -17.09
CA GLY A 63 -2.10 -20.17 -16.52
C GLY A 63 -0.82 -20.21 -15.69
N VAL A 64 -0.13 -19.08 -15.51
CA VAL A 64 0.99 -18.93 -14.58
C VAL A 64 0.47 -18.26 -13.31
N SER A 65 0.86 -18.79 -12.15
CA SER A 65 0.48 -18.12 -10.91
C SER A 65 1.31 -16.86 -10.71
N ASP A 66 0.62 -15.73 -10.58
CA ASP A 66 1.16 -14.46 -10.18
C ASP A 66 1.22 -14.34 -8.65
N LEU A 67 1.82 -13.24 -8.18
CA LEU A 67 1.98 -12.96 -6.75
C LEU A 67 1.10 -11.79 -6.32
N VAL A 68 0.36 -12.02 -5.24
CA VAL A 68 -0.42 -11.02 -4.52
C VAL A 68 0.16 -10.86 -3.13
N ILE A 69 0.46 -9.61 -2.76
CA ILE A 69 0.97 -9.26 -1.44
C ILE A 69 -0.02 -8.31 -0.76
N PHE A 70 -0.52 -8.69 0.40
CA PHE A 70 -1.23 -7.77 1.29
C PHE A 70 -0.28 -7.38 2.43
N ASP A 71 0.25 -6.17 2.36
CA ASP A 71 1.02 -5.60 3.47
C ASP A 71 0.06 -5.03 4.53
N ARG A 72 0.09 -5.63 5.72
CA ARG A 72 -0.75 -5.18 6.84
C ARG A 72 -0.46 -3.72 7.20
N THR A 73 0.80 -3.29 7.07
CA THR A 73 1.18 -1.91 7.28
C THR A 73 0.58 -1.04 6.18
N GLY A 74 -0.34 -0.16 6.57
CA GLY A 74 -1.03 0.70 5.62
C GLY A 74 -2.09 0.01 4.76
N LYS A 75 -2.40 -1.27 5.03
CA LYS A 75 -3.42 -2.06 4.33
C LYS A 75 -3.22 -2.04 2.82
N ARG A 76 -1.96 -2.13 2.37
CA ARG A 76 -1.62 -2.00 0.96
C ARG A 76 -1.59 -3.35 0.28
N LEU A 77 -2.40 -3.46 -0.76
CA LEU A 77 -2.32 -4.57 -1.69
C LEU A 77 -1.34 -4.22 -2.81
N LEU A 78 -0.51 -5.18 -3.19
CA LEU A 78 0.41 -5.11 -4.30
C LEU A 78 0.27 -6.37 -5.15
N THR A 79 0.31 -6.21 -6.46
CA THR A 79 0.16 -7.31 -7.42
C THR A 79 1.36 -7.38 -8.36
N PHE A 80 1.87 -8.58 -8.65
CA PHE A 80 3.04 -8.78 -9.50
C PHE A 80 2.79 -9.89 -10.50
N ILE A 81 3.03 -9.61 -11.79
CA ILE A 81 2.97 -10.63 -12.84
C ILE A 81 4.22 -11.49 -12.82
N ASN A 82 4.05 -12.81 -12.86
CA ASN A 82 5.10 -13.80 -12.95
C ASN A 82 5.40 -14.13 -14.42
N GLY A 83 6.65 -13.98 -14.86
CA GLY A 83 7.05 -14.33 -16.22
C GLY A 83 7.10 -15.84 -16.49
N GLY A 84 6.98 -16.68 -15.46
CA GLY A 84 6.94 -18.14 -15.58
C GLY A 84 8.28 -18.78 -15.98
N THR A 85 9.38 -18.04 -15.84
CA THR A 85 10.72 -18.56 -16.16
C THR A 85 11.14 -19.62 -15.14
N ALA A 86 11.23 -20.88 -15.58
CA ALA A 86 11.55 -22.01 -14.71
C ALA A 86 12.87 -21.82 -13.92
N ASN A 87 12.86 -22.19 -12.64
CA ASN A 87 13.96 -22.06 -11.67
C ASN A 87 14.43 -20.60 -11.48
N THR A 88 13.54 -19.63 -11.65
CA THR A 88 13.83 -18.19 -11.51
C THR A 88 12.66 -17.48 -10.84
N VAL A 89 12.98 -16.64 -9.84
CA VAL A 89 12.06 -15.64 -9.29
C VAL A 89 11.84 -14.55 -10.34
N ASP A 90 10.68 -14.55 -10.99
CA ASP A 90 10.41 -13.75 -12.19
C ASP A 90 9.20 -12.81 -12.05
N TYR A 91 9.13 -12.09 -10.93
CA TYR A 91 8.03 -11.16 -10.66
C TYR A 91 8.31 -9.73 -11.16
N ASN A 92 7.31 -9.11 -11.79
CA ASN A 92 7.30 -7.71 -12.19
C ASN A 92 6.07 -7.03 -11.60
N TYR A 93 6.24 -5.85 -11.00
CA TYR A 93 5.14 -5.15 -10.36
C TYR A 93 4.07 -4.72 -11.38
N ALA A 94 2.81 -4.98 -11.05
CA ALA A 94 1.67 -4.83 -11.94
C ALA A 94 0.49 -4.17 -11.21
N PRO A 95 0.59 -2.89 -10.82
CA PRO A 95 -0.40 -2.20 -9.98
C PRO A 95 -1.78 -2.05 -10.63
N LYS A 96 -1.91 -2.27 -11.94
CA LYS A 96 -3.19 -2.18 -12.65
C LYS A 96 -4.25 -3.16 -12.12
N TYR A 97 -3.83 -4.28 -11.50
CA TYR A 97 -4.73 -5.29 -10.95
C TYR A 97 -5.20 -4.97 -9.53
N GLU A 98 -4.50 -4.13 -8.77
CA GLU A 98 -4.85 -3.80 -7.38
C GLU A 98 -6.29 -3.28 -7.23
N LYS A 99 -6.74 -2.46 -8.19
CA LYS A 99 -8.09 -1.89 -8.21
C LYS A 99 -9.21 -2.93 -8.29
N ASN A 100 -8.91 -4.17 -8.72
CA ASN A 100 -9.89 -5.24 -8.86
C ASN A 100 -10.18 -5.93 -7.52
N PHE A 101 -9.38 -5.64 -6.49
CA PHE A 101 -9.53 -6.20 -5.16
C PHE A 101 -10.40 -5.30 -4.26
N PRO A 102 -11.20 -5.91 -3.36
CA PRO A 102 -11.92 -5.16 -2.34
C PRO A 102 -10.95 -4.60 -1.29
N SER A 103 -11.40 -3.60 -0.53
CA SER A 103 -10.66 -3.19 0.68
C SER A 103 -10.64 -4.32 1.72
N MET A 104 -9.46 -4.57 2.27
CA MET A 104 -9.18 -5.63 3.22
C MET A 104 -8.63 -5.07 4.52
N ASP A 105 -8.67 -5.90 5.55
CA ASP A 105 -8.29 -5.51 6.90
C ASP A 105 -7.59 -6.69 7.58
N SER A 106 -6.60 -6.40 8.41
CA SER A 106 -5.87 -7.35 9.27
C SER A 106 -5.11 -8.48 8.55
N TRP A 107 -5.77 -9.33 7.77
CA TRP A 107 -5.12 -10.37 6.97
C TRP A 107 -5.90 -10.71 5.70
N CYS A 108 -5.20 -11.21 4.68
CA CYS A 108 -5.76 -11.64 3.40
C CYS A 108 -5.00 -12.88 2.89
N LEU A 109 -5.74 -13.93 2.56
CA LEU A 109 -5.23 -15.14 1.92
C LEU A 109 -6.05 -15.42 0.67
N LEU A 110 -5.36 -15.80 -0.41
CA LEU A 110 -6.01 -16.29 -1.62
C LEU A 110 -5.82 -17.80 -1.77
N LEU A 111 -6.93 -18.49 -2.06
CA LEU A 111 -6.98 -19.90 -2.37
C LEU A 111 -8.21 -20.20 -3.23
N ASP A 112 -8.15 -21.20 -4.09
CA ASP A 112 -9.31 -21.70 -4.84
C ASP A 112 -10.08 -22.68 -3.95
N PHE A 113 -11.17 -22.23 -3.33
CA PHE A 113 -11.94 -23.10 -2.42
C PHE A 113 -12.90 -24.03 -3.16
N ASN A 114 -13.22 -23.68 -4.41
CA ASN A 114 -14.31 -24.30 -5.15
C ASN A 114 -13.82 -25.17 -6.32
N TYR A 115 -12.51 -25.22 -6.54
CA TYR A 115 -11.80 -25.99 -7.57
C TYR A 115 -12.14 -25.57 -9.00
N ASP A 116 -12.43 -24.28 -9.22
CA ASP A 116 -12.64 -23.71 -10.56
C ASP A 116 -11.35 -23.17 -11.21
N ASN A 117 -10.21 -23.32 -10.54
CA ASN A 117 -8.89 -22.75 -10.85
C ASN A 117 -8.85 -21.22 -10.78
N ILE A 118 -9.78 -20.60 -10.06
CA ILE A 118 -9.79 -19.17 -9.81
C ILE A 118 -9.58 -18.93 -8.33
N ALA A 119 -8.62 -18.08 -8.00
CA ALA A 119 -8.34 -17.76 -6.61
C ALA A 119 -9.49 -16.95 -5.99
N ASP A 120 -9.89 -17.32 -4.77
CA ASP A 120 -10.88 -16.63 -3.94
C ASP A 120 -10.21 -15.95 -2.75
N ILE A 121 -10.80 -14.88 -2.22
CA ILE A 121 -10.24 -14.16 -1.07
C ILE A 121 -10.90 -14.62 0.23
N PHE A 122 -10.08 -15.00 1.19
CA PHE A 122 -10.42 -15.12 2.61
C PHE A 122 -9.73 -14.00 3.38
N THR A 123 -10.49 -13.23 4.16
CA THR A 123 -9.93 -12.08 4.88
C THR A 123 -10.73 -11.81 6.16
N HIS A 124 -10.11 -11.12 7.11
CA HIS A 124 -10.73 -10.76 8.38
C HIS A 124 -11.96 -9.86 8.23
N THR A 125 -12.88 -10.02 9.16
CA THR A 125 -13.92 -9.05 9.53
C THR A 125 -14.10 -9.10 11.05
N THR A 126 -14.68 -8.06 11.67
CA THR A 126 -14.79 -7.93 13.14
C THR A 126 -15.39 -9.15 13.87
N LEU A 127 -16.14 -10.00 13.16
CA LEU A 127 -16.79 -11.18 13.75
C LEU A 127 -16.22 -12.51 13.24
N GLY A 128 -15.09 -12.53 12.53
CA GLY A 128 -14.46 -13.74 11.99
C GLY A 128 -13.94 -13.54 10.58
N THR A 129 -14.31 -14.45 9.67
CA THR A 129 -13.82 -14.47 8.28
C THR A 129 -14.90 -14.10 7.28
N LYS A 130 -14.60 -13.20 6.34
CA LYS A 130 -15.42 -12.92 5.15
C LYS A 130 -14.74 -13.50 3.90
N VAL A 131 -15.55 -13.85 2.90
CA VAL A 131 -15.09 -14.50 1.66
C VAL A 131 -15.61 -13.75 0.43
N TYR A 132 -14.74 -13.55 -0.55
CA TYR A 132 -15.10 -13.08 -1.89
C TYR A 132 -14.78 -14.16 -2.92
N LYS A 133 -15.71 -14.38 -3.85
CA LYS A 133 -15.53 -15.33 -4.94
C LYS A 133 -14.80 -14.66 -6.11
N GLY A 134 -13.75 -15.28 -6.59
CA GLY A 134 -12.98 -14.88 -7.76
C GLY A 134 -13.73 -15.13 -9.05
N TYR A 135 -13.47 -14.32 -10.07
CA TYR A 135 -13.87 -14.56 -11.45
C TYR A 135 -13.00 -13.74 -12.40
N TYR A 136 -12.84 -14.21 -13.65
CA TYR A 136 -12.22 -13.40 -14.69
C TYR A 136 -13.26 -12.49 -15.36
N ASN A 137 -12.92 -11.21 -15.50
CA ASN A 137 -13.74 -10.28 -16.27
C ASN A 137 -13.56 -10.47 -17.79
N ALA A 138 -14.23 -9.66 -18.60
CA ALA A 138 -14.15 -9.76 -20.07
C ALA A 138 -12.77 -9.45 -20.67
N GLY A 139 -11.84 -8.89 -19.88
CA GLY A 139 -10.45 -8.64 -20.23
C GLY A 139 -9.48 -9.64 -19.62
N ASP A 140 -9.97 -10.80 -19.16
CA ASP A 140 -9.17 -11.85 -18.53
C ASP A 140 -8.46 -11.41 -17.23
N GLU A 141 -8.95 -10.35 -16.58
CA GLU A 141 -8.38 -9.89 -15.31
C GLU A 141 -9.14 -10.50 -14.12
N LEU A 142 -8.40 -11.01 -13.13
CA LEU A 142 -8.98 -11.52 -11.88
C LEU A 142 -9.72 -10.40 -11.15
N CYS A 143 -10.97 -10.70 -10.79
CA CYS A 143 -11.91 -9.81 -10.11
C CYS A 143 -12.64 -10.58 -9.00
N PHE A 144 -13.26 -9.85 -8.06
CA PHE A 144 -13.89 -10.46 -6.89
C PHE A 144 -15.31 -9.94 -6.66
N THR A 145 -16.21 -10.84 -6.29
CA THR A 145 -17.57 -10.51 -5.85
C THR A 145 -17.81 -11.00 -4.41
N PRO A 146 -18.51 -10.25 -3.55
CA PRO A 146 -18.82 -10.72 -2.19
C PRO A 146 -19.57 -12.06 -2.22
N TYR A 147 -19.08 -13.06 -1.49
CA TYR A 147 -19.70 -14.39 -1.44
C TYR A 147 -20.26 -14.70 -0.05
N SER A 148 -19.42 -14.67 0.99
CA SER A 148 -19.85 -14.81 2.38
C SER A 148 -19.44 -13.60 3.19
N LYS A 149 -20.42 -12.98 3.87
CA LYS A 149 -20.12 -11.89 4.80
C LYS A 149 -19.45 -12.38 6.09
N LEU A 150 -19.70 -13.63 6.45
CA LEU A 150 -19.20 -14.24 7.67
C LEU A 150 -19.31 -15.76 7.63
N LEU A 151 -18.21 -16.46 7.86
CA LEU A 151 -18.20 -17.92 8.04
C LEU A 151 -18.83 -18.33 9.36
N LYS A 152 -19.59 -19.42 9.32
CA LYS A 152 -20.39 -19.92 10.44
C LYS A 152 -20.36 -21.43 10.48
N PHE A 153 -20.44 -21.97 11.68
CA PHE A 153 -20.63 -23.40 11.91
C PHE A 153 -21.98 -23.67 12.57
N GLN A 154 -22.50 -24.89 12.38
CA GLN A 154 -23.76 -25.32 12.96
C GLN A 154 -23.55 -25.78 14.42
N SER A 155 -24.18 -25.10 15.38
CA SER A 155 -24.25 -25.56 16.78
C SER A 155 -25.60 -26.22 17.10
N MET A 156 -25.71 -26.86 18.27
CA MET A 156 -26.99 -27.38 18.78
C MET A 156 -28.08 -26.30 18.91
N THR A 157 -27.69 -25.03 19.07
CA THR A 157 -28.63 -23.91 19.25
C THR A 157 -28.87 -23.08 17.98
N GLY A 158 -28.25 -23.46 16.86
CA GLY A 158 -28.28 -22.72 15.61
C GLY A 158 -26.87 -22.33 15.11
N PRO A 159 -26.79 -21.63 13.97
CA PRO A 159 -25.50 -21.24 13.40
C PRO A 159 -24.80 -20.19 14.25
N LEU A 160 -23.53 -20.44 14.59
CA LEU A 160 -22.64 -19.53 15.30
C LEU A 160 -21.51 -19.09 14.37
N ASN A 161 -20.92 -17.93 14.66
CA ASN A 161 -19.77 -17.44 13.89
C ASN A 161 -18.53 -18.25 14.22
N ILE A 162 -17.71 -18.55 13.20
CA ILE A 162 -16.35 -19.00 13.41
C ILE A 162 -15.54 -17.74 13.72
N LEU A 163 -15.13 -17.59 14.98
CA LEU A 163 -14.49 -16.37 15.47
C LEU A 163 -12.98 -16.47 15.23
N THR A 164 -12.45 -15.53 14.46
CA THR A 164 -11.02 -15.41 14.17
C THR A 164 -10.56 -14.03 14.62
N SER A 165 -9.46 -13.97 15.38
CA SER A 165 -8.88 -12.71 15.83
C SER A 165 -8.26 -11.93 14.66
N SER A 166 -8.18 -10.61 14.78
CA SER A 166 -7.49 -9.75 13.80
C SER A 166 -5.97 -9.95 13.79
N VAL A 167 -5.43 -10.62 14.81
CA VAL A 167 -4.01 -10.93 14.92
C VAL A 167 -3.69 -12.36 14.49
N ASP A 168 -4.67 -13.27 14.45
CA ASP A 168 -4.44 -14.65 14.07
C ASP A 168 -4.53 -14.84 12.55
N ILE A 169 -3.85 -15.87 12.03
CA ILE A 169 -4.06 -16.36 10.66
C ILE A 169 -4.47 -17.84 10.75
N PRO A 170 -5.74 -18.19 10.45
CA PRO A 170 -6.19 -19.58 10.39
C PRO A 170 -5.59 -20.31 9.18
N ALA A 171 -5.55 -21.65 9.26
CA ALA A 171 -5.31 -22.46 8.07
C ALA A 171 -6.63 -22.81 7.40
N PHE A 172 -6.72 -22.53 6.10
CA PHE A 172 -7.81 -22.94 5.21
C PHE A 172 -7.27 -24.03 4.29
N VAL A 173 -7.58 -25.28 4.59
CA VAL A 173 -7.05 -26.45 3.89
C VAL A 173 -8.01 -27.61 4.02
N ASP A 174 -8.05 -28.48 3.02
CA ASP A 174 -8.75 -29.76 3.08
C ASP A 174 -8.02 -30.71 4.07
N ILE A 175 -8.59 -30.93 5.25
CA ILE A 175 -7.96 -31.74 6.32
C ILE A 175 -8.29 -33.21 6.12
N ASP A 176 -9.51 -33.55 5.72
CA ASP A 176 -9.99 -34.94 5.60
C ASP A 176 -9.87 -35.55 4.18
N ASN A 177 -9.38 -34.75 3.22
CA ASN A 177 -9.13 -35.08 1.81
C ASN A 177 -10.40 -35.39 1.01
N ASP A 178 -11.49 -34.67 1.26
CA ASP A 178 -12.78 -34.85 0.57
C ASP A 178 -13.03 -33.85 -0.59
N ASN A 179 -12.13 -32.88 -0.78
CA ASN A 179 -12.20 -31.76 -1.72
C ASN A 179 -13.26 -30.71 -1.36
N ASP A 180 -13.42 -30.37 -0.08
CA ASP A 180 -13.80 -29.03 0.33
C ASP A 180 -12.82 -28.45 1.36
N ILE A 181 -12.91 -27.14 1.59
CA ILE A 181 -11.94 -26.45 2.44
C ILE A 181 -12.44 -26.42 3.88
N ASP A 182 -11.65 -27.01 4.77
CA ASP A 182 -11.83 -26.94 6.21
C ASP A 182 -11.07 -25.76 6.84
N ILE A 183 -11.29 -25.56 8.15
CA ILE A 183 -10.61 -24.52 8.92
C ILE A 183 -9.98 -25.10 10.18
N LEU A 184 -8.68 -24.87 10.34
CA LEU A 184 -7.99 -24.95 11.63
C LEU A 184 -7.81 -23.53 12.18
N ASN A 185 -8.38 -23.27 13.36
CA ASN A 185 -8.42 -21.95 13.97
C ASN A 185 -8.13 -22.05 15.46
N PHE A 186 -7.32 -21.14 16.00
CA PHE A 186 -7.11 -21.09 17.44
C PHE A 186 -8.39 -20.64 18.17
N GLU A 187 -8.71 -21.32 19.28
CA GLU A 187 -9.85 -20.95 20.11
C GLU A 187 -9.67 -19.55 20.74
N GLN A 188 -10.77 -18.86 21.09
CA GLN A 188 -10.73 -17.45 21.54
C GLN A 188 -9.84 -17.16 22.76
N GLY A 189 -9.64 -18.14 23.63
CA GLY A 189 -8.75 -18.10 24.79
C GLY A 189 -7.27 -18.27 24.46
N GLY A 190 -6.95 -18.69 23.23
CA GLY A 190 -5.62 -19.07 22.78
C GLY A 190 -5.17 -20.43 23.31
N GLY A 191 -4.27 -21.10 22.58
CA GLY A 191 -3.63 -22.32 23.04
C GLY A 191 -4.11 -23.62 22.41
N TRP A 192 -5.39 -23.78 22.10
CA TRP A 192 -5.91 -24.98 21.39
C TRP A 192 -6.35 -24.65 19.98
N ILE A 193 -6.19 -25.61 19.06
CA ILE A 193 -6.69 -25.53 17.69
C ILE A 193 -8.05 -26.24 17.61
N GLU A 194 -9.06 -25.51 17.15
CA GLU A 194 -10.37 -26.01 16.78
C GLU A 194 -10.38 -26.42 15.31
N TYR A 195 -10.99 -27.58 15.03
CA TYR A 195 -11.22 -28.08 13.68
C TYR A 195 -12.69 -27.89 13.30
N TYR A 196 -12.90 -27.01 12.32
CA TYR A 196 -14.19 -26.81 11.68
C TYR A 196 -14.19 -27.54 10.34
N GLN A 197 -14.77 -28.74 10.32
CA GLN A 197 -14.92 -29.54 9.12
C GLN A 197 -16.04 -28.96 8.27
N ASN A 198 -15.80 -28.76 6.98
CA ASN A 198 -16.82 -28.36 6.02
C ASN A 198 -17.56 -29.60 5.53
N MET A 199 -18.84 -29.73 5.87
CA MET A 199 -19.62 -30.92 5.51
C MET A 199 -20.19 -30.84 4.09
N SER A 200 -19.60 -30.02 3.21
CA SER A 200 -20.27 -29.64 1.96
C SER A 200 -20.28 -30.81 0.97
N GLN A 201 -19.15 -31.50 0.84
CA GLN A 201 -19.05 -32.74 0.05
C GLN A 201 -19.87 -33.87 0.68
N ASP A 202 -19.76 -34.08 1.99
CA ASP A 202 -20.53 -35.09 2.74
C ASP A 202 -22.04 -34.97 2.52
N MET A 203 -22.54 -33.74 2.48
CA MET A 203 -23.97 -33.45 2.31
C MET A 203 -24.40 -33.37 0.83
N GLY A 204 -23.48 -33.56 -0.12
CA GLY A 204 -23.75 -33.55 -1.55
C GLY A 204 -23.97 -32.15 -2.15
N TYR A 205 -23.43 -31.10 -1.53
CA TYR A 205 -23.44 -29.73 -2.05
C TYR A 205 -22.23 -29.40 -2.94
N GLY A 206 -21.21 -30.26 -2.97
CA GLY A 206 -19.95 -30.03 -3.69
C GLY A 206 -19.03 -29.04 -2.96
N SER A 207 -17.97 -28.58 -3.62
CA SER A 207 -16.94 -27.70 -3.03
C SER A 207 -17.35 -26.24 -2.89
N ASP A 208 -18.37 -25.78 -3.63
CA ASP A 208 -18.79 -24.37 -3.69
C ASP A 208 -19.78 -23.98 -2.57
N SER A 209 -19.60 -24.48 -1.35
CA SER A 209 -20.50 -24.20 -0.22
C SER A 209 -19.80 -24.35 1.13
N PHE A 210 -20.28 -23.55 2.10
CA PHE A 210 -19.78 -23.55 3.47
C PHE A 210 -20.81 -24.15 4.44
N LYS A 211 -20.54 -25.37 4.89
CA LYS A 211 -21.37 -26.20 5.78
C LYS A 211 -20.57 -26.68 6.99
N TYR A 212 -19.98 -25.75 7.72
CA TYR A 212 -19.08 -26.11 8.81
C TYR A 212 -19.77 -26.74 10.02
N GLU A 213 -19.13 -27.77 10.58
CA GLU A 213 -19.37 -28.32 11.91
C GLU A 213 -18.08 -28.25 12.74
N LEU A 214 -18.19 -27.91 14.04
CA LEU A 214 -17.06 -28.00 14.96
C LEU A 214 -16.91 -29.46 15.40
N THR A 215 -15.94 -30.17 14.85
CA THR A 215 -15.77 -31.61 15.06
C THR A 215 -14.76 -31.90 16.17
N GLU A 216 -13.71 -31.08 16.29
CA GLU A 216 -12.72 -31.19 17.37
C GLU A 216 -12.37 -29.84 18.00
N ASN A 217 -12.21 -29.83 19.33
CA ASN A 217 -11.78 -28.63 20.09
C ASN A 217 -10.27 -28.60 20.37
N CYS A 218 -9.55 -29.68 20.03
CA CYS A 218 -8.14 -29.88 20.36
C CYS A 218 -7.46 -30.68 19.24
N TRP A 219 -7.58 -30.20 18.00
CA TRP A 219 -7.04 -30.89 16.84
C TRP A 219 -5.53 -31.12 17.00
N GLY A 220 -5.07 -32.33 16.66
CA GLY A 220 -3.66 -32.72 16.81
C GLY A 220 -3.19 -32.95 18.24
N LEU A 221 -4.06 -32.80 19.26
CA LEU A 221 -3.75 -32.90 20.69
C LEU A 221 -2.53 -32.04 21.10
N MET A 222 -2.43 -30.84 20.53
CA MET A 222 -1.36 -29.88 20.82
C MET A 222 -1.92 -28.66 21.56
N TYR A 223 -1.16 -28.18 22.54
CA TYR A 223 -1.43 -26.93 23.26
C TYR A 223 -0.26 -25.96 23.13
N GLU A 224 -0.56 -24.69 22.84
CA GLU A 224 0.40 -23.59 22.84
C GLU A 224 0.45 -22.93 24.23
N PRO A 225 1.48 -23.23 25.05
CA PRO A 225 1.60 -22.70 26.40
C PRO A 225 2.11 -21.26 26.42
N SER A 226 1.86 -20.53 27.50
CA SER A 226 2.37 -19.17 27.65
C SER A 226 3.83 -19.07 27.99
N GLY A 227 4.52 -18.18 27.26
CA GLY A 227 5.94 -17.91 27.44
C GLY A 227 6.86 -19.07 27.05
N GLN A 228 6.43 -20.00 26.19
CA GLN A 228 7.30 -21.04 25.63
C GLN A 228 7.10 -21.17 24.12
N GLU A 229 8.21 -21.19 23.39
CA GLU A 229 8.22 -21.47 21.95
C GLU A 229 7.64 -22.85 21.66
N ALA A 230 8.15 -23.85 22.39
CA ALA A 230 7.80 -25.25 22.22
C ALA A 230 6.34 -25.50 22.60
N LYS A 231 5.62 -26.19 21.72
CA LYS A 231 4.24 -26.57 21.97
C LYS A 231 4.18 -27.84 22.81
N TRP A 232 3.17 -27.95 23.67
CA TRP A 232 2.91 -29.19 24.42
C TRP A 232 2.20 -30.18 23.51
N LEU A 233 2.80 -31.34 23.26
CA LEU A 233 2.29 -32.37 22.35
C LEU A 233 1.57 -33.48 23.10
N ASN A 234 0.66 -34.20 22.43
CA ASN A 234 -0.12 -35.31 22.98
C ASN A 234 -0.80 -34.97 24.32
N GLN A 235 -1.46 -33.81 24.37
CA GLN A 235 -2.12 -33.29 25.55
C GLN A 235 -3.56 -33.80 25.64
N PRO A 236 -4.07 -34.09 26.86
CA PRO A 236 -5.46 -34.49 27.03
C PRO A 236 -6.39 -33.33 26.68
N CYS A 237 -7.32 -33.56 25.75
CA CYS A 237 -8.28 -32.54 25.34
C CYS A 237 -9.31 -32.29 26.47
N PRO A 238 -9.39 -31.07 27.05
CA PRO A 238 -10.27 -30.79 28.19
C PRO A 238 -11.77 -31.02 27.93
N TRP A 239 -12.18 -31.05 26.67
CA TRP A 239 -13.56 -31.26 26.23
C TRP A 239 -13.89 -32.71 25.87
N ARG A 240 -12.90 -33.63 25.81
CA ARG A 240 -13.14 -35.06 25.66
C ARG A 240 -13.38 -35.67 27.04
N THR A 241 -14.57 -36.22 27.28
CA THR A 241 -14.94 -36.85 28.57
C THR A 241 -14.59 -38.34 28.65
N GLU A 242 -14.06 -38.93 27.57
CA GLU A 242 -13.74 -40.35 27.49
C GLU A 242 -12.32 -40.56 26.94
N GLU A 243 -11.31 -40.52 27.82
CA GLU A 243 -10.25 -41.53 27.87
C GLU A 243 -9.33 -41.34 29.08
N LEU A 244 -9.34 -42.34 29.95
CA LEU A 244 -8.38 -42.53 31.02
C LEU A 244 -7.01 -42.83 30.40
N ILE A 245 -6.21 -41.82 30.09
CA ILE A 245 -4.76 -42.03 30.01
C ILE A 245 -4.31 -42.34 31.44
N PRO A 246 -3.68 -43.50 31.72
CA PRO A 246 -3.15 -43.79 33.05
C PRO A 246 -1.93 -42.87 33.28
N HIS A 247 -2.17 -41.69 33.86
CA HIS A 247 -1.09 -40.81 34.30
C HIS A 247 -0.37 -41.44 35.50
N THR A 248 0.88 -41.84 35.30
CA THR A 248 1.86 -41.77 36.37
C THR A 248 2.37 -40.34 36.43
N ASN A 249 2.03 -39.69 37.54
CA ASN A 249 2.61 -38.47 38.10
C ASN A 249 1.81 -37.17 37.83
N ASN A 250 1.03 -36.84 38.86
CA ASN A 250 0.49 -35.54 39.25
C ASN A 250 1.26 -34.33 38.69
N GLU A 251 0.63 -33.56 37.82
CA GLU A 251 0.54 -32.09 37.83
C GLU A 251 -0.23 -31.60 36.59
N PHE A 252 -1.56 -31.72 36.58
CA PHE A 252 -2.37 -31.00 35.59
C PHE A 252 -3.61 -30.42 36.26
N GLN A 253 -3.41 -29.27 36.90
CA GLN A 253 -4.46 -28.35 37.28
C GLN A 253 -4.43 -27.22 36.26
N ILE A 254 -5.16 -27.32 35.15
CA ILE A 254 -5.50 -26.12 34.37
C ILE A 254 -6.49 -25.34 35.26
N ASN A 255 -5.94 -24.49 36.12
CA ASN A 255 -6.71 -23.45 36.77
C ASN A 255 -7.21 -22.53 35.66
N LYS A 256 -8.51 -22.64 35.32
CA LYS A 256 -9.27 -21.65 34.52
C LYS A 256 -9.42 -20.30 35.24
N SER A 257 -8.46 -19.95 36.09
CA SER A 257 -8.49 -18.81 36.99
C SER A 257 -7.07 -18.33 37.23
N GLY A 258 -6.56 -17.48 36.32
CA GLY A 258 -5.30 -16.75 36.53
C GLY A 258 -4.66 -16.12 35.27
N GLY A 259 -5.19 -14.97 34.82
CA GLY A 259 -4.42 -13.85 34.23
C GLY A 259 -3.66 -14.00 32.89
N MET A 260 -4.13 -13.25 31.87
CA MET A 260 -3.52 -12.96 30.54
C MET A 260 -3.27 -14.20 29.65
N ARG A 261 -4.24 -14.65 28.84
CA ARG A 261 -4.56 -14.23 27.45
C ARG A 261 -3.34 -14.23 26.52
N HIS A 262 -3.16 -15.36 25.82
CA HIS A 262 -2.41 -15.43 24.58
C HIS A 262 -3.26 -14.87 23.45
N THR A 263 -2.73 -13.91 22.70
CA THR A 263 -3.49 -13.27 21.60
C THR A 263 -2.59 -13.07 20.40
N GLY A 264 -2.45 -14.10 19.56
CA GLY A 264 -1.78 -14.01 18.26
C GLY A 264 -1.03 -15.29 17.88
N SER A 265 -1.63 -16.11 17.01
CA SER A 265 -0.98 -17.28 16.42
C SER A 265 -1.25 -17.35 14.91
N THR A 266 -0.24 -17.72 14.11
CA THR A 266 -0.39 -17.96 12.67
C THR A 266 -0.25 -19.44 12.37
N THR A 267 -1.11 -19.97 11.50
CA THR A 267 -1.14 -21.40 11.19
C THR A 267 -1.05 -21.61 9.69
N LEU A 268 -0.01 -22.30 9.24
CA LEU A 268 0.10 -22.87 7.91
C LEU A 268 0.03 -24.40 8.02
N ALA A 269 -0.90 -25.03 7.32
CA ALA A 269 -1.08 -26.48 7.33
C ALA A 269 -0.82 -27.08 5.94
N PHE A 270 -0.03 -28.15 5.85
CA PHE A 270 0.28 -28.84 4.60
C PHE A 270 0.82 -30.25 4.86
N ASP A 271 0.64 -31.16 3.90
CA ASP A 271 1.24 -32.49 3.90
C ASP A 271 2.70 -32.38 3.39
N ASN A 272 3.66 -32.63 4.27
CA ASN A 272 5.08 -32.55 4.00
C ASN A 272 5.75 -33.93 3.91
N ASP A 273 5.12 -35.03 4.32
CA ASP A 273 5.72 -36.37 4.26
C ASP A 273 4.97 -37.37 3.34
N GLY A 274 3.86 -36.94 2.77
CA GLY A 274 3.09 -37.62 1.74
C GLY A 274 2.14 -38.69 2.26
N ASP A 275 1.81 -38.69 3.55
CA ASP A 275 0.87 -39.64 4.13
C ASP A 275 -0.62 -39.19 4.05
N GLY A 276 -0.84 -37.95 3.57
CA GLY A 276 -2.15 -37.35 3.32
C GLY A 276 -2.71 -36.57 4.51
N ASP A 277 -2.15 -36.75 5.71
CA ASP A 277 -2.48 -35.90 6.85
C ASP A 277 -1.65 -34.60 6.82
N LYS A 278 -1.99 -33.61 7.67
CA LYS A 278 -1.39 -32.28 7.59
C LYS A 278 -0.45 -32.02 8.76
N GLU A 279 0.76 -31.59 8.47
CA GLU A 279 1.65 -30.93 9.43
C GLU A 279 1.24 -29.48 9.64
N LEU A 280 1.77 -28.88 10.71
CA LEU A 280 1.62 -27.45 10.98
C LEU A 280 2.96 -26.73 10.98
N LEU A 281 2.98 -25.52 10.46
CA LEU A 281 4.01 -24.53 10.70
C LEU A 281 3.36 -23.34 11.40
N ILE A 282 3.76 -23.10 12.64
CA ILE A 282 3.13 -22.12 13.53
C ILE A 282 4.09 -20.97 13.81
N GLY A 283 3.56 -19.74 13.79
CA GLY A 283 4.19 -18.57 14.40
C GLY A 283 3.38 -18.06 15.59
N ASP A 284 4.07 -17.54 16.59
CA ASP A 284 3.50 -17.05 17.85
C ASP A 284 3.92 -15.60 18.08
N ILE A 285 2.98 -14.75 18.51
CA ILE A 285 3.21 -13.32 18.73
C ILE A 285 4.35 -13.00 19.69
N SER A 286 4.67 -13.93 20.59
CA SER A 286 5.66 -13.73 21.64
C SER A 286 7.08 -14.11 21.20
N PHE A 287 7.23 -14.62 19.98
CA PHE A 287 8.41 -15.34 19.54
C PHE A 287 8.85 -14.99 18.13
N SER A 288 10.13 -15.28 17.84
CA SER A 288 10.76 -14.92 16.58
C SER A 288 10.94 -16.09 15.61
N ASP A 289 10.91 -17.31 16.15
CA ASP A 289 11.08 -18.54 15.39
C ASP A 289 9.74 -19.06 14.85
N LEU A 290 9.81 -19.84 13.78
CA LEU A 290 8.70 -20.68 13.34
C LEU A 290 8.83 -22.07 13.98
N VAL A 291 7.70 -22.66 14.36
CA VAL A 291 7.64 -24.02 14.92
C VAL A 291 6.96 -24.96 13.95
N PHE A 292 7.72 -25.92 13.40
CA PHE A 292 7.16 -26.97 12.55
C PHE A 292 6.76 -28.17 13.40
N LEU A 293 5.52 -28.64 13.27
CA LEU A 293 4.93 -29.75 14.03
C LEU A 293 4.63 -30.90 13.09
N THR A 294 5.19 -32.07 13.39
CA THR A 294 4.95 -33.29 12.62
C THR A 294 3.70 -33.99 13.12
N ASN A 295 2.76 -34.25 12.22
CA ASN A 295 1.64 -35.12 12.51
C ASN A 295 2.12 -36.57 12.35
N GLY A 296 1.93 -37.38 13.39
CA GLY A 296 2.24 -38.82 13.36
C GLY A 296 0.97 -39.66 13.48
N GLY A 297 -0.17 -39.04 13.18
CA GLY A 297 -1.50 -39.60 13.34
C GLY A 297 -2.01 -40.20 12.02
N SER A 298 -3.20 -39.75 11.63
CA SER A 298 -3.79 -40.05 10.34
C SER A 298 -4.74 -38.91 9.96
N VAL A 299 -5.17 -38.89 8.70
CA VAL A 299 -6.21 -37.99 8.18
C VAL A 299 -7.43 -37.89 9.11
N SER A 300 -7.94 -39.03 9.60
CA SER A 300 -9.13 -39.08 10.46
C SER A 300 -8.88 -38.81 11.94
N SER A 301 -7.63 -38.73 12.37
CA SER A 301 -7.24 -38.58 13.78
C SER A 301 -5.84 -38.02 13.87
N ALA A 302 -5.73 -36.70 13.77
CA ALA A 302 -4.46 -36.00 13.88
C ALA A 302 -3.83 -36.18 15.28
N LEU A 303 -2.52 -36.38 15.31
CA LEU A 303 -1.72 -36.46 16.53
C LEU A 303 -0.36 -35.83 16.25
N LEU A 304 -0.12 -34.62 16.75
CA LEU A 304 1.17 -33.97 16.61
C LEU A 304 2.16 -34.63 17.58
N THR A 305 3.20 -35.28 17.04
CA THR A 305 4.09 -36.18 17.79
C THR A 305 5.52 -35.64 17.96
N SER A 306 5.97 -34.77 17.06
CA SER A 306 7.27 -34.11 17.16
C SER A 306 7.21 -32.67 16.67
N GLN A 307 8.27 -31.92 16.97
CA GLN A 307 8.40 -30.52 16.60
C GLN A 307 9.85 -30.12 16.30
N ASP A 308 10.01 -29.18 15.38
CA ASP A 308 11.21 -28.37 15.21
C ASP A 308 10.90 -26.95 15.67
N THR A 309 11.46 -26.54 16.81
CA THR A 309 11.21 -25.23 17.43
C THR A 309 12.11 -24.12 16.88
N ALA A 310 12.95 -24.42 15.89
CA ALA A 310 13.84 -23.46 15.25
C ALA A 310 13.79 -23.69 13.74
N PHE A 311 12.58 -23.70 13.17
CA PHE A 311 12.40 -24.14 11.80
C PHE A 311 13.02 -23.15 10.80
N PRO A 312 13.73 -23.65 9.78
CA PRO A 312 14.26 -25.01 9.65
C PRO A 312 15.60 -25.19 10.40
N ASN A 313 15.68 -26.13 11.36
CA ASN A 313 16.90 -26.34 12.16
C ASN A 313 18.09 -26.93 11.38
N TYR A 314 17.82 -27.42 10.18
CA TYR A 314 18.79 -28.00 9.25
C TYR A 314 19.31 -26.98 8.23
N SER A 315 18.85 -25.73 8.31
CA SER A 315 19.29 -24.59 7.51
C SER A 315 19.53 -23.39 8.45
N VAL A 316 19.50 -22.16 7.95
CA VAL A 316 19.35 -20.96 8.79
C VAL A 316 17.90 -20.94 9.31
N PRO A 317 17.66 -20.96 10.62
CA PRO A 317 16.30 -20.82 11.19
C PRO A 317 15.70 -19.46 10.87
N ALA A 318 14.37 -19.40 10.72
CA ALA A 318 13.66 -18.14 10.65
C ALA A 318 13.81 -17.41 11.98
N ASN A 319 14.33 -16.19 11.94
CA ASN A 319 14.45 -15.34 13.12
C ASN A 319 13.87 -13.96 12.78
N ILE A 320 12.56 -13.84 12.92
CA ILE A 320 11.78 -12.65 12.61
C ILE A 320 11.37 -12.02 13.93
N ASP A 321 11.90 -10.84 14.28
CA ASP A 321 11.91 -10.31 15.66
C ASP A 321 10.64 -10.57 16.50
N TYR A 322 9.44 -10.46 15.93
CA TYR A 322 8.20 -10.93 16.57
C TYR A 322 7.16 -11.41 15.56
N PHE A 323 6.40 -12.42 15.99
CA PHE A 323 5.17 -12.88 15.36
C PHE A 323 5.30 -13.28 13.88
N PRO A 324 6.08 -14.31 13.53
CA PRO A 324 6.20 -14.72 12.15
C PRO A 324 4.89 -15.31 11.60
N ALA A 325 4.69 -15.15 10.29
CA ALA A 325 3.74 -15.91 9.49
C ALA A 325 4.50 -16.55 8.33
N ALA A 326 4.12 -17.78 7.98
CA ALA A 326 4.68 -18.50 6.85
C ALA A 326 3.64 -18.68 5.76
N PHE A 327 4.07 -18.57 4.50
CA PHE A 327 3.24 -18.71 3.30
C PHE A 327 3.94 -19.68 2.35
N ARG A 328 3.15 -20.56 1.70
CA ARG A 328 3.67 -21.66 0.89
C ARG A 328 3.25 -21.55 -0.57
N LEU A 329 4.19 -21.24 -1.46
CA LEU A 329 3.96 -20.84 -2.85
C LEU A 329 5.12 -21.36 -3.73
N ASP A 330 4.91 -21.63 -5.01
CA ASP A 330 6.01 -21.86 -5.97
C ASP A 330 6.56 -20.49 -6.40
N LEU A 331 7.70 -20.07 -5.84
CA LEU A 331 8.23 -18.71 -6.01
C LEU A 331 9.22 -18.60 -7.16
N ASP A 332 9.81 -19.73 -7.59
CA ASP A 332 10.81 -19.77 -8.64
C ASP A 332 10.44 -20.64 -9.84
N ASN A 333 9.17 -21.03 -9.97
CA ASN A 333 8.61 -21.73 -11.12
C ASN A 333 9.27 -23.10 -11.37
N ASP A 334 9.66 -23.82 -10.32
CA ASP A 334 10.21 -25.17 -10.42
C ASP A 334 9.18 -26.28 -10.09
N GLY A 335 7.95 -25.89 -9.72
CA GLY A 335 6.85 -26.76 -9.37
C GLY A 335 6.84 -27.24 -7.92
N ALA A 336 7.92 -27.03 -7.17
CA ALA A 336 7.95 -27.24 -5.72
C ALA A 336 7.52 -25.96 -5.01
N LYS A 337 6.59 -26.08 -4.07
CA LYS A 337 6.17 -24.96 -3.23
C LYS A 337 7.24 -24.72 -2.16
N ASP A 338 7.74 -23.50 -2.17
CA ASP A 338 8.67 -22.89 -1.25
C ASP A 338 7.98 -22.34 -0.01
N ILE A 339 8.78 -21.84 0.95
CA ILE A 339 8.29 -21.05 2.08
C ILE A 339 8.83 -19.63 1.98
N VAL A 340 7.93 -18.65 2.09
CA VAL A 340 8.29 -17.28 2.43
C VAL A 340 7.67 -16.94 3.79
N ALA A 341 8.46 -16.35 4.67
CA ALA A 341 8.03 -15.95 6.00
C ALA A 341 8.26 -14.46 6.23
N SER A 342 7.35 -13.84 6.97
CA SER A 342 7.38 -12.41 7.25
C SER A 342 6.73 -12.12 8.60
N PRO A 343 6.91 -10.93 9.15
CA PRO A 343 6.23 -10.58 10.38
C PRO A 343 4.71 -10.40 10.21
N ASN A 344 3.97 -10.66 11.29
CA ASN A 344 2.51 -10.59 11.37
C ASN A 344 2.04 -9.64 12.50
N THR A 345 2.68 -8.49 12.67
CA THR A 345 2.25 -7.46 13.62
C THR A 345 2.26 -6.08 12.99
N GLU A 346 1.36 -5.19 13.40
CA GLU A 346 1.31 -3.83 12.83
C GLU A 346 2.42 -2.91 13.36
N ASN A 347 3.10 -3.28 14.45
CA ASN A 347 4.11 -2.45 15.13
C ASN A 347 5.31 -3.26 15.62
N GLY A 348 6.51 -2.64 15.63
CA GLY A 348 7.61 -3.02 16.53
C GLY A 348 8.58 -4.10 16.03
N GLN A 349 8.97 -4.11 14.75
CA GLN A 349 9.86 -5.13 14.17
C GLN A 349 10.80 -4.56 13.10
N ALA A 350 11.78 -5.37 12.67
CA ALA A 350 12.64 -5.08 11.52
C ALA A 350 11.82 -4.57 10.33
N ASP A 351 12.04 -3.30 10.00
CA ASP A 351 11.36 -2.56 8.95
C ASP A 351 12.23 -2.45 7.68
N VAL A 352 13.20 -3.37 7.57
CA VAL A 352 14.06 -3.62 6.42
C VAL A 352 14.35 -5.12 6.43
N ALA A 353 14.37 -5.78 5.27
CA ALA A 353 14.64 -7.22 5.14
C ALA A 353 13.65 -8.11 5.94
N CYS A 354 12.36 -7.91 5.69
CA CYS A 354 11.24 -8.54 6.40
C CYS A 354 10.63 -9.76 5.67
N SER A 355 11.30 -10.33 4.66
CA SER A 355 10.74 -11.33 3.76
C SER A 355 11.71 -12.50 3.55
N TRP A 356 11.63 -13.48 4.44
CA TRP A 356 12.53 -14.63 4.52
C TRP A 356 12.12 -15.74 3.56
N PHE A 357 12.90 -15.96 2.51
CA PHE A 357 12.65 -16.96 1.49
C PHE A 357 13.50 -18.21 1.70
N TYR A 358 12.82 -19.36 1.70
CA TYR A 358 13.38 -20.69 1.78
C TYR A 358 12.95 -21.50 0.56
N LYS A 359 13.91 -21.82 -0.31
CA LYS A 359 13.67 -22.68 -1.46
C LYS A 359 13.45 -24.12 -1.02
N ASN A 360 12.42 -24.76 -1.54
CA ASN A 360 12.19 -26.19 -1.38
C ASN A 360 13.04 -26.96 -2.40
N ILE A 361 14.12 -27.60 -1.95
CA ILE A 361 14.97 -28.45 -2.80
C ILE A 361 14.49 -29.91 -2.87
N GLY A 362 13.39 -30.22 -2.18
CA GLY A 362 12.76 -31.53 -2.12
C GLY A 362 11.58 -31.66 -3.08
N SER A 363 10.44 -32.13 -2.57
CA SER A 363 9.17 -32.19 -3.31
C SER A 363 8.03 -31.58 -2.51
N ASN A 364 6.84 -31.48 -3.10
CA ASN A 364 5.67 -30.96 -2.39
C ASN A 364 5.21 -31.83 -1.22
N ASN A 365 5.54 -33.12 -1.21
CA ASN A 365 5.16 -34.11 -0.19
C ASN A 365 6.40 -34.72 0.50
N ASN A 366 7.55 -34.04 0.40
CA ASN A 366 8.79 -34.35 1.10
C ASN A 366 9.67 -33.10 1.03
N GLY A 367 9.21 -32.03 1.69
CA GLY A 367 9.81 -30.70 1.59
C GLY A 367 11.16 -30.65 2.30
N THR A 368 12.12 -29.92 1.72
CA THR A 368 13.40 -29.59 2.35
C THR A 368 13.71 -28.12 2.06
N PHE A 369 13.57 -27.27 3.07
CA PHE A 369 13.55 -25.83 2.91
C PHE A 369 14.92 -25.21 3.24
N ILE A 370 15.58 -24.63 2.24
CA ILE A 370 16.93 -24.06 2.37
C ILE A 370 16.87 -22.54 2.20
N TYR A 371 17.38 -21.83 3.20
CA TYR A 371 17.42 -20.37 3.24
C TYR A 371 18.13 -19.79 2.01
N GLN A 372 17.49 -18.78 1.40
CA GLN A 372 18.04 -18.03 0.27
C GLN A 372 18.36 -16.58 0.67
N THR A 373 17.41 -15.89 1.30
CA THR A 373 17.51 -14.46 1.63
C THR A 373 16.45 -14.08 2.68
N ASP A 374 16.69 -13.01 3.43
CA ASP A 374 15.73 -12.32 4.31
C ASP A 374 15.02 -11.14 3.60
N SER A 375 15.40 -10.89 2.35
CA SER A 375 15.00 -9.71 1.58
C SER A 375 14.32 -10.08 0.26
N PHE A 376 13.47 -11.12 0.25
CA PHE A 376 12.71 -11.49 -0.94
C PHE A 376 11.86 -10.30 -1.42
N LEU A 377 12.05 -9.90 -2.68
CA LEU A 377 11.58 -8.66 -3.32
C LEU A 377 12.06 -7.35 -2.68
N THR A 378 12.07 -7.22 -1.36
CA THR A 378 12.52 -5.99 -0.66
C THR A 378 13.98 -5.65 -0.95
N GLY A 379 14.82 -6.65 -1.24
CA GLY A 379 16.20 -6.44 -1.68
C GLY A 379 16.32 -5.72 -3.03
N ASP A 380 15.26 -5.76 -3.84
CA ASP A 380 15.11 -5.07 -5.13
C ASP A 380 14.29 -3.77 -5.02
N MET A 381 13.89 -3.36 -3.82
CA MET A 381 13.18 -2.10 -3.56
C MET A 381 14.09 -1.09 -2.84
N ILE A 382 13.76 0.20 -2.94
CA ILE A 382 14.27 1.15 -1.94
C ILE A 382 13.49 0.94 -0.65
N ASP A 383 14.22 0.60 0.40
CA ASP A 383 13.69 0.47 1.75
C ASP A 383 14.70 1.02 2.75
N VAL A 384 14.28 2.06 3.48
CA VAL A 384 15.09 2.81 4.44
C VAL A 384 14.58 2.66 5.88
N GLY A 385 13.62 1.78 6.13
CA GLY A 385 12.92 1.69 7.40
C GLY A 385 11.71 2.62 7.47
N SER A 386 10.90 2.44 8.51
CA SER A 386 9.53 2.95 8.58
C SER A 386 9.42 4.47 8.45
N GLY A 387 8.41 4.89 7.68
CA GLY A 387 8.10 6.31 7.46
C GLY A 387 9.16 6.99 6.61
N ALA A 388 9.40 6.45 5.42
CA ALA A 388 10.31 7.04 4.45
C ALA A 388 9.83 8.43 4.03
N ALA A 389 10.77 9.36 3.84
CA ALA A 389 10.48 10.70 3.35
C ALA A 389 11.56 11.17 2.35
N PRO A 390 11.26 11.19 1.05
CA PRO A 390 12.15 11.70 0.02
C PRO A 390 12.22 13.23 0.07
N ILE A 391 13.38 13.79 -0.26
CA ILE A 391 13.63 15.22 -0.40
C ILE A 391 14.55 15.42 -1.61
N PHE A 392 14.07 16.12 -2.63
CA PHE A 392 14.89 16.54 -3.76
C PHE A 392 15.79 17.72 -3.40
N VAL A 393 17.07 17.63 -3.73
CA VAL A 393 18.06 18.70 -3.51
C VAL A 393 19.31 18.44 -4.36
N ASP A 394 19.81 19.44 -5.08
CA ASP A 394 21.16 19.39 -5.66
C ASP A 394 22.20 19.64 -4.56
N LEU A 395 22.97 18.59 -4.19
CA LEU A 395 23.98 18.60 -3.11
C LEU A 395 25.43 18.65 -3.62
N ASN A 396 25.65 18.35 -4.89
CA ASN A 396 26.98 18.30 -5.50
C ASN A 396 27.24 19.50 -6.44
N ASN A 397 26.23 20.36 -6.62
CA ASN A 397 26.22 21.55 -7.45
C ASN A 397 26.48 21.24 -8.94
N ASP A 398 25.95 20.12 -9.45
CA ASP A 398 26.01 19.72 -10.86
C ASP A 398 24.73 20.06 -11.65
N SER A 399 23.76 20.72 -11.01
CA SER A 399 22.45 21.10 -11.56
C SER A 399 21.49 19.95 -11.82
N LEU A 400 21.83 18.73 -11.42
CA LEU A 400 20.90 17.61 -11.35
C LEU A 400 20.35 17.52 -9.92
N MET A 401 19.05 17.27 -9.80
CA MET A 401 18.44 17.09 -8.49
C MET A 401 18.80 15.71 -7.95
N ASP A 402 19.49 15.68 -6.82
CA ASP A 402 19.70 14.46 -6.04
C ASP A 402 18.47 14.19 -5.16
N MET A 403 18.46 13.03 -4.49
CA MET A 403 17.43 12.66 -3.53
C MET A 403 18.06 12.22 -2.20
N LEU A 404 17.60 12.84 -1.11
CA LEU A 404 17.75 12.29 0.24
C LEU A 404 16.48 11.52 0.58
N ILE A 405 16.60 10.37 1.23
CA ILE A 405 15.45 9.64 1.77
C ILE A 405 15.71 9.44 3.26
N THR A 406 14.91 10.10 4.08
CA THR A 406 14.94 9.94 5.54
C THR A 406 13.94 8.88 5.97
N ASN A 407 14.01 8.49 7.25
CA ASN A 407 13.05 7.60 7.86
C ASN A 407 12.64 8.13 9.24
N ARG A 408 11.36 7.97 9.59
CA ARG A 408 10.86 8.32 10.94
C ARG A 408 11.49 7.43 11.99
N ASN A 409 11.45 6.13 11.73
CA ASN A 409 11.94 5.09 12.60
C ASN A 409 12.75 4.11 11.76
N SER A 410 13.84 3.58 12.32
CA SER A 410 14.39 2.30 11.88
C SER A 410 14.41 1.42 13.10
N TYR A 411 13.98 0.18 12.96
CA TYR A 411 13.88 -0.74 14.08
C TYR A 411 15.20 -0.83 14.85
N GLY A 412 15.12 -0.67 16.17
CA GLY A 412 16.27 -0.79 17.07
C GLY A 412 17.38 0.25 16.88
N THR A 413 17.25 1.24 15.99
CA THR A 413 18.33 2.19 15.66
C THR A 413 17.87 3.64 15.56
N ASN A 414 18.82 4.56 15.45
CA ASN A 414 18.57 5.99 15.20
C ASN A 414 18.16 6.21 13.74
N SER A 415 17.48 7.31 13.44
CA SER A 415 17.20 7.68 12.04
C SER A 415 18.49 7.84 11.25
N THR A 416 18.44 7.38 10.00
CA THR A 416 19.51 7.58 9.03
C THR A 416 18.96 8.38 7.85
N ILE A 417 19.85 8.85 6.98
CA ILE A 417 19.44 9.48 5.74
C ILE A 417 20.19 8.77 4.62
N THR A 418 19.43 8.18 3.71
CA THR A 418 19.98 7.60 2.48
C THR A 418 20.19 8.72 1.47
N TYR A 419 21.37 8.76 0.84
CA TYR A 419 21.72 9.72 -0.20
C TYR A 419 21.83 9.03 -1.55
N LEU A 420 21.04 9.50 -2.50
CA LEU A 420 21.00 9.07 -3.89
C LEU A 420 21.42 10.24 -4.78
N THR A 421 22.51 10.09 -5.55
CA THR A 421 22.94 11.11 -6.52
C THR A 421 22.29 10.84 -7.87
N ASN A 422 21.79 11.86 -8.56
CA ASN A 422 21.40 11.72 -9.96
C ASN A 422 22.66 11.72 -10.84
N VAL A 423 22.96 10.57 -11.43
CA VAL A 423 24.10 10.35 -12.34
C VAL A 423 23.68 10.25 -13.80
N GLY A 424 22.39 10.51 -14.09
CA GLY A 424 21.81 10.51 -15.42
C GLY A 424 21.98 11.86 -16.13
N SER A 425 20.90 12.35 -16.72
CA SER A 425 20.81 13.70 -17.29
C SER A 425 19.70 14.51 -16.63
N ASP A 426 19.58 15.78 -17.04
CA ASP A 426 18.50 16.70 -16.70
C ASP A 426 17.16 16.35 -17.37
N THR A 427 17.11 15.25 -18.12
CA THR A 427 15.98 14.80 -18.94
C THR A 427 15.64 13.33 -18.74
N VAL A 428 16.62 12.52 -18.33
CA VAL A 428 16.45 11.12 -17.97
C VAL A 428 17.21 10.89 -16.67
N PRO A 429 16.55 11.00 -15.51
CA PRO A 429 17.20 10.84 -14.23
C PRO A 429 17.62 9.38 -14.02
N VAL A 430 18.80 9.18 -13.45
CA VAL A 430 19.30 7.87 -13.01
C VAL A 430 19.91 8.06 -11.63
N TYR A 431 19.36 7.40 -10.61
CA TYR A 431 19.84 7.55 -9.25
C TYR A 431 20.89 6.49 -8.89
N LYS A 432 21.91 6.89 -8.14
CA LYS A 432 22.91 5.99 -7.58
C LYS A 432 22.98 6.16 -6.07
N MET A 433 22.80 5.07 -5.33
CA MET A 433 22.92 5.07 -3.88
C MET A 433 24.38 5.27 -3.47
N MET A 434 24.64 6.38 -2.79
CA MET A 434 25.97 6.77 -2.33
C MET A 434 26.22 6.43 -0.85
N SER A 435 25.19 6.53 -0.01
CA SER A 435 25.26 6.20 1.41
C SER A 435 23.88 5.88 1.96
N ARG A 436 23.79 4.99 2.95
CA ARG A 436 22.59 4.80 3.78
C ARG A 436 22.60 5.64 5.06
N ASN A 437 23.73 6.27 5.38
CA ASN A 437 23.92 7.08 6.59
C ASN A 437 24.71 8.34 6.21
N TRP A 438 24.08 9.18 5.39
CA TRP A 438 24.63 10.44 4.93
C TRP A 438 25.09 11.29 6.12
N MET A 439 26.30 11.85 6.00
CA MET A 439 26.99 12.62 7.05
C MET A 439 27.16 11.92 8.42
N ASN A 440 26.93 10.60 8.52
CA ASN A 440 26.90 9.88 9.79
C ASN A 440 25.90 10.48 10.81
N LEU A 441 24.75 10.97 10.34
CA LEU A 441 23.74 11.63 11.18
C LEU A 441 23.15 10.70 12.25
N SER A 442 23.22 9.38 12.06
CA SER A 442 22.88 8.40 13.11
C SER A 442 23.61 8.64 14.44
N SER A 443 24.79 9.26 14.41
CA SER A 443 25.60 9.58 15.60
C SER A 443 25.01 10.67 16.49
N LEU A 444 24.02 11.43 15.98
CA LEU A 444 23.29 12.42 16.75
C LEU A 444 22.38 11.78 17.82
N ASN A 445 22.06 10.49 17.68
CA ASN A 445 21.08 9.79 18.52
C ASN A 445 19.71 10.47 18.52
N LEU A 446 19.29 10.93 17.35
CA LEU A 446 17.99 11.52 17.09
C LEU A 446 17.19 10.64 16.14
N LYS A 447 15.86 10.73 16.25
CA LYS A 447 14.88 10.07 15.39
C LYS A 447 14.06 11.10 14.63
N GLY A 448 13.28 10.66 13.65
CA GLY A 448 12.42 11.54 12.86
C GLY A 448 13.17 12.62 12.10
N LEU A 449 14.39 12.35 11.64
CA LEU A 449 15.22 13.35 10.97
C LEU A 449 14.57 13.82 9.66
N TYR A 450 14.48 15.15 9.47
CA TYR A 450 13.91 15.74 8.26
C TYR A 450 14.67 17.03 7.89
N PRO A 451 15.59 17.00 6.90
CA PRO A 451 16.33 18.18 6.48
C PRO A 451 15.50 19.08 5.55
N ALA A 452 15.81 20.37 5.56
CA ALA A 452 15.31 21.37 4.62
C ALA A 452 16.46 22.27 4.19
N PHE A 453 16.48 22.67 2.92
CA PHE A 453 17.61 23.39 2.33
C PHE A 453 17.20 24.75 1.76
N GLY A 454 18.02 25.77 1.99
CA GLY A 454 17.80 27.12 1.43
C GLY A 454 18.93 28.08 1.78
N ASP A 455 19.20 29.04 0.91
CA ASP A 455 20.24 30.07 1.12
C ASP A 455 19.74 31.12 2.12
N LEU A 456 19.96 30.86 3.40
CA LEU A 456 19.40 31.63 4.51
C LEU A 456 20.23 32.88 4.81
N ASN A 457 21.48 32.94 4.37
CA ASN A 457 22.39 34.06 4.58
C ASN A 457 22.75 34.82 3.29
N SER A 458 22.16 34.45 2.15
CA SER A 458 22.35 35.07 0.83
C SER A 458 23.81 35.05 0.35
N ASP A 459 24.58 34.02 0.70
CA ASP A 459 25.96 33.82 0.24
C ASP A 459 26.06 32.94 -1.03
N GLY A 460 24.93 32.49 -1.57
CA GLY A 460 24.83 31.64 -2.74
C GLY A 460 24.94 30.14 -2.43
N LYS A 461 24.97 29.75 -1.16
CA LYS A 461 25.02 28.35 -0.71
C LYS A 461 23.78 28.04 0.11
N LYS A 462 23.20 26.87 -0.11
CA LYS A 462 22.04 26.45 0.69
C LYS A 462 22.51 25.97 2.05
N GLU A 463 21.99 26.56 3.11
CA GLU A 463 22.07 26.02 4.46
C GLU A 463 21.11 24.85 4.66
N MET A 464 21.31 24.09 5.73
CA MET A 464 20.42 23.01 6.14
C MET A 464 19.81 23.28 7.51
N ILE A 465 18.48 23.22 7.58
CA ILE A 465 17.72 23.08 8.82
C ILE A 465 17.35 21.61 8.98
N LEU A 466 17.60 21.02 10.14
CA LEU A 466 17.32 19.61 10.41
C LEU A 466 16.27 19.48 11.52
N GLY A 467 15.07 19.05 11.15
CA GLY A 467 14.01 18.67 12.08
C GLY A 467 14.22 17.28 12.69
N ASN A 468 13.51 17.00 13.78
CA ASN A 468 13.57 15.72 14.51
C ASN A 468 12.28 15.42 15.30
N GLU A 469 12.17 14.20 15.81
CA GLU A 469 11.04 13.68 16.60
C GLU A 469 10.72 14.53 17.85
N ASN A 470 11.69 15.20 18.46
CA ASN A 470 11.45 16.04 19.64
C ASN A 470 10.87 17.44 19.31
N GLY A 471 10.43 17.69 18.07
CA GLY A 471 9.84 18.97 17.66
C GLY A 471 10.83 20.14 17.50
N THR A 472 12.08 19.97 17.91
CA THR A 472 13.13 20.99 17.79
C THR A 472 13.77 21.01 16.41
N ILE A 473 14.56 22.05 16.10
CA ILE A 473 15.35 22.13 14.86
C ILE A 473 16.82 22.47 15.12
N LEU A 474 17.70 21.88 14.31
CA LEU A 474 19.13 22.15 14.29
C LEU A 474 19.48 22.97 13.04
N TYR A 475 20.51 23.81 13.10
CA TYR A 475 21.01 24.60 11.99
C TYR A 475 22.45 24.22 11.64
N TYR A 476 22.65 23.92 10.37
CA TYR A 476 23.93 23.60 9.77
C TYR A 476 24.28 24.67 8.73
N GLN A 477 25.46 25.26 8.89
CA GLN A 477 26.03 26.16 7.89
C GLN A 477 26.67 25.36 6.76
N ASN A 478 26.41 25.74 5.50
CA ASN A 478 27.15 25.17 4.37
C ASN A 478 28.46 25.92 4.17
N THR A 479 29.56 25.26 4.51
CA THR A 479 30.92 25.77 4.34
C THR A 479 31.56 25.31 3.03
N GLY A 480 30.90 24.38 2.33
CA GLY A 480 31.29 23.85 1.01
C GLY A 480 30.75 24.71 -0.12
N GLY A 481 30.48 24.11 -1.28
CA GLY A 481 29.82 24.78 -2.41
C GLY A 481 30.73 25.61 -3.33
N GLY A 482 30.33 25.65 -4.61
CA GLY A 482 31.04 26.20 -5.78
C GLY A 482 30.75 25.34 -7.01
N ALA A 483 31.02 25.80 -8.24
CA ALA A 483 30.73 25.02 -9.45
C ALA A 483 31.48 23.66 -9.41
N ASN A 484 30.73 22.55 -9.30
CA ASN A 484 31.23 21.18 -9.13
C ASN A 484 31.95 20.86 -7.80
N ASN A 485 31.68 21.61 -6.72
CA ASN A 485 32.14 21.26 -5.39
C ASN A 485 30.96 20.80 -4.52
N PRO A 486 31.04 19.63 -3.86
CA PRO A 486 30.01 19.18 -2.93
C PRO A 486 29.77 20.17 -1.79
N ASP A 487 28.53 20.21 -1.34
CA ASP A 487 28.15 20.91 -0.12
C ASP A 487 28.82 20.28 1.12
N ASN A 488 29.12 21.11 2.12
CA ASN A 488 29.74 20.66 3.37
C ASN A 488 29.07 21.33 4.57
N PHE A 489 28.18 20.59 5.22
CA PHE A 489 27.35 21.07 6.32
C PHE A 489 28.04 20.91 7.67
N VAL A 490 28.17 22.01 8.40
CA VAL A 490 28.75 22.07 9.75
C VAL A 490 27.68 22.50 10.74
N LEU A 491 27.44 21.69 11.79
CA LEU A 491 26.49 22.04 12.85
C LEU A 491 26.99 23.28 13.59
N THR A 492 26.25 24.39 13.49
CA THR A 492 26.60 25.66 14.14
C THR A 492 25.64 26.01 15.27
N ASN A 493 24.39 25.53 15.23
CA ASN A 493 23.44 25.70 16.33
C ASN A 493 22.55 24.45 16.52
N PRO A 494 22.66 23.72 17.65
CA PRO A 494 21.85 22.54 17.94
C PRO A 494 20.42 22.84 18.42
N SER A 495 20.06 24.11 18.65
CA SER A 495 18.72 24.53 19.06
C SER A 495 18.41 25.89 18.42
N TYR A 496 18.15 25.86 17.11
CA TYR A 496 18.04 27.07 16.31
C TYR A 496 16.80 27.88 16.72
N PHE A 497 17.02 29.12 17.18
CA PHE A 497 15.99 30.02 17.74
C PHE A 497 15.13 29.43 18.86
N THR A 498 15.56 28.34 19.51
CA THR A 498 14.74 27.59 20.49
C THR A 498 13.36 27.21 19.95
N ILE A 499 13.23 27.03 18.63
CA ILE A 499 11.99 26.62 17.99
C ILE A 499 11.69 25.18 18.40
N ASP A 500 10.45 24.98 18.84
CA ASP A 500 9.90 23.70 19.29
C ASP A 500 8.42 23.66 18.91
N VAL A 501 8.05 22.72 18.04
CA VAL A 501 6.67 22.48 17.59
C VAL A 501 5.99 21.34 18.38
N GLY A 502 6.58 20.90 19.49
CA GLY A 502 6.12 19.75 20.26
C GLY A 502 6.79 18.47 19.79
N SER A 503 6.25 17.82 18.75
CA SER A 503 6.76 16.54 18.26
C SER A 503 6.85 16.51 16.73
N PHE A 504 7.87 15.82 16.22
CA PHE A 504 8.12 15.57 14.80
C PHE A 504 8.14 16.81 13.92
N SER A 505 9.19 17.63 14.04
CA SER A 505 9.37 18.78 13.17
C SER A 505 9.78 18.36 11.75
N THR A 506 8.94 18.70 10.76
CA THR A 506 9.27 18.52 9.32
C THR A 506 9.32 19.90 8.64
N PRO A 507 10.49 20.57 8.68
CA PRO A 507 10.64 21.93 8.17
C PRO A 507 10.65 21.96 6.64
N THR A 508 10.24 23.12 6.09
CA THR A 508 10.42 23.54 4.70
C THR A 508 10.86 25.01 4.69
N ILE A 509 11.86 25.34 3.87
CA ILE A 509 12.37 26.71 3.71
C ILE A 509 11.75 27.28 2.43
N VAL A 510 11.00 28.38 2.55
CA VAL A 510 10.24 28.95 1.43
C VAL A 510 9.93 30.42 1.67
N ASP A 511 9.96 31.25 0.63
CA ASP A 511 9.34 32.59 0.69
C ASP A 511 7.81 32.43 0.62
N ALA A 512 7.20 32.19 1.78
CA ALA A 512 5.77 31.87 1.86
C ALA A 512 4.90 33.12 1.58
N ASN A 513 5.37 34.30 1.98
CA ASN A 513 4.60 35.54 1.93
C ASN A 513 4.92 36.43 0.71
N GLY A 514 5.91 36.05 -0.11
CA GLY A 514 6.32 36.75 -1.32
C GLY A 514 7.09 38.05 -1.06
N ASP A 515 7.70 38.23 0.12
CA ASP A 515 8.45 39.43 0.49
C ASP A 515 9.95 39.35 0.13
N GLY A 516 10.37 38.25 -0.52
CA GLY A 516 11.74 38.02 -0.99
C GLY A 516 12.68 37.52 0.10
N LYS A 517 12.17 37.19 1.30
CA LYS A 517 12.93 36.54 2.37
C LYS A 517 12.44 35.12 2.56
N LEU A 518 13.37 34.19 2.74
CA LEU A 518 13.01 32.81 3.07
C LEU A 518 12.46 32.73 4.50
N ASP A 519 11.29 32.13 4.64
CA ASP A 519 10.62 31.78 5.90
C ASP A 519 10.80 30.28 6.22
N LEU A 520 10.41 29.87 7.43
CA LEU A 520 10.24 28.45 7.77
C LEU A 520 8.76 28.10 7.93
N VAL A 521 8.33 27.02 7.29
CA VAL A 521 7.05 26.35 7.55
C VAL A 521 7.36 24.95 8.07
N ILE A 522 6.82 24.57 9.23
CA ILE A 522 7.21 23.36 9.95
C ILE A 522 5.97 22.54 10.25
N GLY A 523 5.93 21.30 9.76
CA GLY A 523 4.92 20.32 10.14
C GLY A 523 5.17 19.72 11.53
N GLU A 524 4.15 19.08 12.10
CA GLU A 524 4.15 18.53 13.46
C GLU A 524 3.23 17.30 13.58
N GLU A 525 3.39 16.54 14.67
CA GLU A 525 2.64 15.31 14.95
C GLU A 525 1.11 15.49 14.98
N ASN A 526 0.60 16.63 15.42
CA ASN A 526 -0.86 16.84 15.49
C ASN A 526 -1.51 17.07 14.11
N GLY A 527 -0.71 17.26 13.04
CA GLY A 527 -1.18 17.50 11.68
C GLY A 527 -1.41 18.97 11.30
N SER A 528 -1.02 19.93 12.14
CA SER A 528 -1.06 21.36 11.85
C SER A 528 0.30 21.85 11.32
N LEU A 529 0.38 23.11 10.89
CA LEU A 529 1.63 23.72 10.43
C LEU A 529 2.00 24.89 11.33
N ASN A 530 3.29 25.07 11.59
CA ASN A 530 3.87 26.22 12.28
C ASN A 530 4.58 27.12 11.26
N TYR A 531 4.49 28.44 11.43
CA TYR A 531 5.10 29.41 10.55
C TYR A 531 6.05 30.32 11.32
N CYS A 532 7.33 30.28 10.94
CA CYS A 532 8.35 31.18 11.46
C CYS A 532 8.71 32.17 10.36
N ARG A 533 8.07 33.33 10.38
CA ARG A 533 8.37 34.41 9.43
C ARG A 533 9.76 34.97 9.70
N ASN A 534 10.52 35.22 8.64
CA ASN A 534 11.78 35.95 8.71
C ASN A 534 11.54 37.45 8.92
N ASN A 535 11.65 37.90 10.18
CA ASN A 535 11.55 39.31 10.55
C ASN A 535 12.86 40.09 10.34
N GLY A 536 13.95 39.39 10.01
CA GLY A 536 15.29 39.92 9.82
C GLY A 536 15.54 40.39 8.39
N THR A 537 16.72 40.08 7.87
CA THR A 537 17.14 40.38 6.49
C THR A 537 17.43 39.10 5.72
N VAL A 538 17.60 39.22 4.39
CA VAL A 538 18.03 38.10 3.54
C VAL A 538 19.42 37.55 3.90
N THR A 539 20.24 38.31 4.64
CA THR A 539 21.59 37.89 5.07
C THR A 539 21.68 37.49 6.54
N ALA A 540 20.62 37.76 7.31
CA ALA A 540 20.58 37.57 8.76
C ALA A 540 19.13 37.35 9.15
N PRO A 541 18.62 36.11 9.01
CA PRO A 541 17.22 35.81 9.26
C PRO A 541 16.91 35.90 10.75
N ASP A 542 15.67 36.27 11.08
CA ASP A 542 15.16 36.29 12.46
C ASP A 542 13.83 35.54 12.54
N PHE A 543 13.89 34.34 13.14
CA PHE A 543 12.77 33.44 13.31
C PHE A 543 12.22 33.41 14.74
N SER A 544 12.48 34.45 15.55
CA SER A 544 12.07 34.48 16.96
C SER A 544 10.56 34.45 17.20
N ASN A 545 9.74 34.67 16.16
CA ASN A 545 8.28 34.70 16.26
C ASN A 545 7.68 33.55 15.46
N THR A 546 7.18 32.53 16.17
CA THR A 546 6.48 31.38 15.58
C THR A 546 4.98 31.53 15.75
N GLN A 547 4.24 31.37 14.66
CA GLN A 547 2.78 31.29 14.64
C GLN A 547 2.38 29.81 14.48
N SER A 548 1.58 29.30 15.41
CA SER A 548 0.95 27.98 15.27
C SER A 548 -0.26 28.04 14.33
N SER A 549 -0.65 26.89 13.78
CA SER A 549 -1.85 26.74 12.93
C SER A 549 -1.83 27.62 11.66
N PHE A 550 -0.69 27.62 10.97
CA PHE A 550 -0.50 28.33 9.72
C PHE A 550 -1.53 27.91 8.67
N GLY A 551 -2.26 28.88 8.12
CA GLY A 551 -3.32 28.63 7.14
C GLY A 551 -4.52 27.86 7.65
N ASN A 552 -4.64 27.60 8.97
CA ASN A 552 -5.58 26.65 9.57
C ASN A 552 -5.52 25.26 8.92
N VAL A 553 -4.34 24.84 8.47
CA VAL A 553 -4.10 23.49 7.94
C VAL A 553 -4.22 22.49 9.09
N ILE A 554 -5.01 21.44 8.86
CA ILE A 554 -5.16 20.28 9.74
C ILE A 554 -5.34 19.05 8.84
N VAL A 555 -4.36 18.15 8.83
CA VAL A 555 -4.40 16.91 8.01
C VAL A 555 -4.66 15.64 8.82
N GLN A 556 -4.98 15.79 10.11
CA GLN A 556 -5.44 14.69 10.95
C GLN A 556 -6.72 14.08 10.38
N GLN A 557 -6.74 12.76 10.23
CA GLN A 557 -7.87 12.03 9.67
C GLN A 557 -8.84 11.53 10.76
N ASN A 558 -10.09 11.30 10.37
CA ASN A 558 -11.12 10.76 11.24
C ASN A 558 -10.68 9.42 11.86
N GLY A 559 -10.74 9.32 13.19
CA GLY A 559 -10.34 8.13 13.93
C GLY A 559 -8.86 8.08 14.30
N SER A 560 -8.03 9.01 13.80
CA SER A 560 -6.64 9.18 14.25
C SER A 560 -6.54 10.24 15.34
N VAL A 561 -5.62 10.03 16.30
CA VAL A 561 -5.25 11.03 17.32
C VAL A 561 -4.02 11.85 16.93
N VAL A 562 -3.40 11.53 15.80
CA VAL A 562 -2.22 12.20 15.21
C VAL A 562 -2.47 12.51 13.74
N GLY A 563 -1.77 13.50 13.20
CA GLY A 563 -1.90 13.94 11.81
C GLY A 563 -0.59 13.97 11.04
N PHE A 564 0.53 14.28 11.70
CA PHE A 564 1.87 14.08 11.15
C PHE A 564 2.10 14.82 9.83
N SER A 565 1.88 16.12 9.83
CA SER A 565 1.92 16.96 8.63
C SER A 565 3.31 17.02 8.03
N VAL A 566 3.41 16.85 6.70
CA VAL A 566 4.67 16.98 5.94
C VAL A 566 4.48 18.00 4.81
N PRO A 567 4.91 19.26 4.98
CA PRO A 567 4.63 20.33 4.01
C PRO A 567 5.60 20.34 2.82
N CYS A 568 5.06 20.34 1.61
CA CYS A 568 5.78 20.48 0.35
C CYS A 568 5.21 21.63 -0.48
N PHE A 569 5.98 22.69 -0.64
CA PHE A 569 5.64 23.84 -1.48
C PHE A 569 6.11 23.59 -2.92
N VAL A 570 5.20 23.67 -3.88
CA VAL A 570 5.49 23.42 -5.29
C VAL A 570 4.65 24.32 -6.19
N LYS A 571 5.18 24.66 -7.35
CA LYS A 571 4.45 25.39 -8.40
C LYS A 571 3.96 24.39 -9.43
N LEU A 572 2.70 23.97 -9.32
CA LEU A 572 2.07 23.06 -10.28
C LEU A 572 1.61 23.82 -11.52
N ASN A 573 1.62 23.16 -12.69
CA ASN A 573 1.11 23.70 -13.95
C ASN A 573 1.72 25.06 -14.35
N ASN A 574 3.02 25.26 -14.12
CA ASN A 574 3.70 26.53 -14.35
C ASN A 574 3.08 27.73 -13.62
N ALA A 575 2.40 27.49 -12.49
CA ALA A 575 1.83 28.55 -11.68
C ALA A 575 2.92 29.47 -11.11
N THR A 576 2.60 30.75 -10.99
CA THR A 576 3.49 31.72 -10.34
C THR A 576 3.35 31.71 -8.81
N THR A 577 2.24 31.16 -8.31
CA THR A 577 1.89 31.05 -6.89
C THR A 577 2.13 29.64 -6.37
N TRP A 578 2.33 29.52 -5.06
CA TRP A 578 2.51 28.26 -4.37
C TRP A 578 1.24 27.42 -4.37
N THR A 579 1.42 26.14 -4.69
CA THR A 579 0.56 25.06 -4.19
C THR A 579 1.26 24.44 -2.99
N LEU A 580 0.50 24.20 -1.93
CA LEU A 580 0.99 23.49 -0.75
C LEU A 580 0.40 22.08 -0.75
N LEU A 581 1.26 21.09 -0.93
CA LEU A 581 0.94 19.68 -0.69
C LEU A 581 1.30 19.36 0.77
N VAL A 582 0.42 18.70 1.50
CA VAL A 582 0.67 18.30 2.89
C VAL A 582 0.39 16.82 3.02
N GLY A 583 1.46 16.04 3.22
CA GLY A 583 1.35 14.63 3.56
C GLY A 583 0.91 14.43 5.01
N CYS A 584 0.39 13.24 5.34
CA CYS A 584 -0.15 12.93 6.65
C CYS A 584 -0.08 11.45 7.02
N GLU A 585 -0.35 11.13 8.28
CA GLU A 585 -0.29 9.75 8.81
C GLU A 585 -1.21 8.77 8.09
N GLY A 586 -2.39 9.22 7.65
CA GLY A 586 -3.33 8.33 6.98
C GLY A 586 -3.00 8.05 5.51
N GLY A 587 -1.90 8.61 4.99
CA GLY A 587 -1.45 8.34 3.63
C GLY A 587 -1.98 9.29 2.55
N ASN A 588 -3.03 10.05 2.85
CA ASN A 588 -3.54 11.03 1.90
C ASN A 588 -2.58 12.22 1.77
N VAL A 589 -2.60 12.86 0.60
CA VAL A 589 -1.90 14.13 0.37
C VAL A 589 -2.96 15.22 0.19
N PHE A 590 -2.95 16.22 1.07
CA PHE A 590 -3.86 17.35 1.01
C PHE A 590 -3.28 18.43 0.10
N GLN A 591 -4.11 19.05 -0.74
CA GLN A 591 -3.72 20.15 -1.62
C GLN A 591 -4.38 21.45 -1.15
N TYR A 592 -3.56 22.48 -0.93
CA TYR A 592 -4.01 23.84 -0.64
C TYR A 592 -3.48 24.84 -1.67
N ASP A 593 -4.26 25.89 -1.93
CA ASP A 593 -3.85 27.02 -2.76
C ASP A 593 -4.07 28.37 -2.05
N SER A 594 -3.81 29.46 -2.77
CA SER A 594 -4.04 30.84 -2.31
C SER A 594 -3.22 31.22 -1.06
N ILE A 595 -2.00 30.68 -0.96
CA ILE A 595 -1.14 30.76 0.21
C ILE A 595 -0.70 32.20 0.47
N GLU A 596 -0.10 32.85 -0.52
CA GLU A 596 0.50 34.19 -0.41
C GLU A 596 -0.55 35.26 -0.07
N ASN A 597 -1.79 35.05 -0.54
CA ASN A 597 -2.91 35.96 -0.29
C ASN A 597 -3.58 35.74 1.08
N SER A 598 -3.22 34.67 1.78
CA SER A 598 -3.91 34.19 2.99
C SER A 598 -2.96 33.88 4.15
N ILE A 599 -1.77 34.50 4.16
CA ILE A 599 -0.72 34.26 5.18
C ILE A 599 -1.20 34.46 6.63
N SER A 600 -2.12 35.40 6.85
CA SER A 600 -2.73 35.64 8.16
C SER A 600 -4.14 35.04 8.31
N GLY A 601 -4.55 34.16 7.40
CA GLY A 601 -5.92 33.64 7.28
C GLY A 601 -5.96 32.13 7.10
N THR A 602 -7.01 31.66 6.42
CA THR A 602 -7.24 30.24 6.12
C THR A 602 -6.83 29.97 4.67
N PHE A 603 -6.05 28.92 4.43
CA PHE A 603 -5.75 28.46 3.08
C PHE A 603 -6.96 27.78 2.48
N ASN A 604 -7.09 27.90 1.16
CA ASN A 604 -8.17 27.24 0.43
C ASN A 604 -7.78 25.77 0.22
N LEU A 605 -8.52 24.86 0.85
CA LEU A 605 -8.38 23.41 0.64
C LEU A 605 -8.98 23.04 -0.72
N VAL A 606 -8.14 22.57 -1.62
CA VAL A 606 -8.50 22.17 -2.99
C VAL A 606 -8.93 20.71 -3.03
N ASP A 607 -8.14 19.84 -2.38
CA ASP A 607 -8.34 18.39 -2.40
C ASP A 607 -7.80 17.76 -1.11
N THR A 608 -8.47 16.73 -0.59
CA THR A 608 -8.02 15.94 0.56
C THR A 608 -7.26 14.69 0.14
N SER A 609 -7.28 14.33 -1.15
CA SER A 609 -6.61 13.15 -1.69
C SER A 609 -6.06 13.46 -3.07
N PHE A 610 -5.07 14.36 -3.11
CA PHE A 610 -4.44 14.86 -4.32
C PHE A 610 -4.15 13.75 -5.34
N ALA A 611 -4.70 13.91 -6.54
CA ALA A 611 -4.58 12.98 -7.68
C ALA A 611 -5.02 11.53 -7.39
N ASN A 612 -5.76 11.27 -6.31
CA ASN A 612 -6.09 9.94 -5.80
C ASN A 612 -4.87 9.05 -5.57
N ILE A 613 -3.75 9.66 -5.15
CA ILE A 613 -2.54 8.90 -4.85
C ILE A 613 -2.76 8.02 -3.62
N GLU A 614 -2.38 6.75 -3.73
CA GLU A 614 -2.48 5.76 -2.66
C GLU A 614 -1.13 5.08 -2.44
N VAL A 615 -0.41 5.47 -1.38
CA VAL A 615 0.90 4.90 -1.02
C VAL A 615 0.86 4.01 0.23
N GLY A 616 -0.30 3.95 0.90
CA GLY A 616 -0.49 3.32 2.21
C GLY A 616 -0.47 4.35 3.33
N SER A 617 -0.36 3.89 4.58
CA SER A 617 -0.17 4.78 5.72
C SER A 617 1.09 5.61 5.56
N PHE A 618 1.03 6.83 6.10
CA PHE A 618 2.00 7.89 6.02
C PHE A 618 2.31 8.33 4.58
N SER A 619 2.20 9.62 4.31
CA SER A 619 2.66 10.22 3.07
C SER A 619 3.62 11.36 3.37
N ALA A 620 4.76 11.36 2.68
CA ALA A 620 5.75 12.43 2.74
C ALA A 620 6.08 12.87 1.31
N PRO A 621 5.38 13.88 0.77
CA PRO A 621 5.61 14.35 -0.59
C PRO A 621 6.86 15.24 -0.67
N SER A 622 7.61 15.09 -1.76
CA SER A 622 8.59 16.05 -2.25
C SER A 622 8.43 16.19 -3.76
N ALA A 623 8.47 17.42 -4.28
CA ALA A 623 8.16 17.68 -5.67
C ALA A 623 9.14 18.66 -6.30
N THR A 624 9.66 18.29 -7.47
CA THR A 624 10.49 19.15 -8.33
C THR A 624 10.48 18.59 -9.74
N ASP A 625 10.76 19.43 -10.73
CA ASP A 625 10.98 19.00 -12.10
C ASP A 625 12.38 18.35 -12.20
N ILE A 626 12.45 17.02 -12.37
CA ILE A 626 13.71 16.26 -12.45
C ILE A 626 14.07 15.85 -13.88
N ASN A 627 13.20 16.13 -14.86
CA ASN A 627 13.38 15.78 -16.27
C ASN A 627 13.28 17.00 -17.23
N ASN A 628 13.18 18.21 -16.66
CA ASN A 628 13.13 19.49 -17.36
C ASN A 628 11.99 19.58 -18.39
N ASP A 629 10.85 18.95 -18.10
CA ASP A 629 9.65 19.02 -18.95
C ASP A 629 8.70 20.18 -18.57
N GLY A 630 9.01 20.90 -17.49
CA GLY A 630 8.21 22.00 -16.96
C GLY A 630 7.06 21.56 -16.06
N ILE A 631 6.99 20.28 -15.69
CA ILE A 631 6.02 19.71 -14.77
C ILE A 631 6.79 19.02 -13.64
N PRO A 632 6.52 19.35 -12.37
CA PRO A 632 7.20 18.69 -11.26
C PRO A 632 6.83 17.21 -11.15
N GLU A 633 7.82 16.32 -11.07
CA GLU A 633 7.65 14.99 -10.50
C GLU A 633 7.41 15.08 -9.00
N ILE A 634 6.68 14.11 -8.47
CA ILE A 634 6.36 14.01 -7.04
C ILE A 634 6.84 12.66 -6.52
N ALA A 635 7.84 12.67 -5.65
CA ALA A 635 8.23 11.49 -4.88
C ALA A 635 7.46 11.48 -3.55
N ILE A 636 6.84 10.34 -3.22
CA ILE A 636 6.10 10.18 -1.96
C ILE A 636 6.67 8.98 -1.22
N GLY A 637 7.22 9.25 -0.05
CA GLY A 637 7.61 8.21 0.90
C GLY A 637 6.43 7.77 1.76
N ASN A 638 6.49 6.54 2.27
CA ASN A 638 5.41 5.93 3.03
C ASN A 638 5.88 5.13 4.26
N TYR A 639 4.94 4.64 5.06
CA TYR A 639 5.27 3.97 6.33
C TYR A 639 6.01 2.64 6.16
N ARG A 640 5.86 1.95 5.01
CA ARG A 640 6.55 0.69 4.68
C ARG A 640 8.03 0.88 4.27
N GLY A 641 8.54 2.10 4.41
CA GLY A 641 9.97 2.41 4.25
C GLY A 641 10.45 2.63 2.82
N GLY A 642 9.59 2.50 1.81
CA GLY A 642 9.92 2.83 0.44
C GLY A 642 9.35 4.15 -0.07
N VAL A 643 9.69 4.45 -1.32
CA VAL A 643 9.27 5.65 -2.05
C VAL A 643 8.57 5.23 -3.34
N THR A 644 7.51 5.94 -3.72
CA THR A 644 6.92 5.86 -5.06
C THR A 644 7.08 7.22 -5.74
N VAL A 645 7.61 7.23 -6.96
CA VAL A 645 7.75 8.45 -7.76
C VAL A 645 6.58 8.53 -8.72
N PHE A 646 5.99 9.72 -8.85
CA PHE A 646 4.88 10.01 -9.73
C PHE A 646 5.27 11.10 -10.72
N ASP A 647 4.93 10.90 -11.98
CA ASP A 647 5.11 11.90 -13.04
C ASP A 647 3.79 12.16 -13.78
N THR A 648 3.81 13.12 -14.70
CA THR A 648 2.66 13.39 -15.59
C THR A 648 2.84 12.79 -16.99
N SER A 649 3.81 11.89 -17.14
CA SER A 649 4.24 11.42 -18.44
C SER A 649 3.09 10.73 -19.15
N THR A 650 2.89 11.13 -20.40
CA THR A 650 2.02 10.46 -21.37
C THR A 650 2.63 9.14 -21.87
N ALA A 651 3.72 8.68 -21.25
CA ALA A 651 4.65 7.69 -21.79
C ALA A 651 4.42 6.25 -21.31
N HIS A 652 3.52 6.01 -20.35
CA HIS A 652 2.99 4.68 -20.13
C HIS A 652 1.81 4.44 -21.09
N ASN A 653 1.90 3.40 -21.92
CA ASN A 653 0.85 2.93 -22.83
C ASN A 653 -0.40 2.41 -22.09
N TYR A 654 -0.96 3.23 -21.23
CA TYR A 654 -2.30 3.09 -20.69
C TYR A 654 -3.07 4.32 -21.11
N THR A 655 -3.56 4.33 -22.35
CA THR A 655 -4.59 5.27 -22.80
C THR A 655 -5.93 4.92 -22.14
N ALA A 656 -5.96 4.93 -20.81
CA ALA A 656 -7.18 4.95 -20.04
C ALA A 656 -7.55 6.42 -19.80
N LEU A 657 -8.02 7.09 -20.85
CA LEU A 657 -9.01 8.14 -20.65
C LEU A 657 -10.19 7.45 -19.95
N ASN A 658 -10.32 7.67 -18.65
CA ASN A 658 -11.42 7.16 -17.84
C ASN A 658 -12.74 7.74 -18.35
N ASP A 659 -13.75 6.89 -18.48
CA ASP A 659 -15.11 7.34 -18.74
C ASP A 659 -15.59 8.18 -17.54
N PHE A 660 -16.12 9.38 -17.81
CA PHE A 660 -16.69 10.22 -16.75
C PHE A 660 -18.12 9.74 -16.49
N VAL A 661 -18.32 8.94 -15.45
CA VAL A 661 -19.60 8.29 -15.15
C VAL A 661 -20.09 8.67 -13.74
N ASN A 662 -20.44 9.95 -13.53
CA ASN A 662 -20.95 10.39 -12.22
C ASN A 662 -22.40 9.92 -12.00
N GLY A 663 -22.58 8.77 -11.34
CA GLY A 663 -23.90 8.22 -10.99
C GLY A 663 -24.64 7.52 -12.14
N TRP A 664 -24.04 7.42 -13.33
CA TRP A 664 -24.59 6.68 -14.46
C TRP A 664 -24.09 5.22 -14.43
N MET A 665 -24.89 4.29 -14.92
CA MET A 665 -24.44 2.94 -15.32
C MET A 665 -24.71 2.84 -16.81
N LEU A 666 -23.66 2.62 -17.61
CA LEU A 666 -23.71 2.68 -19.08
C LEU A 666 -23.24 1.35 -19.68
N GLU A 667 -23.93 0.91 -20.72
CA GLU A 667 -23.51 -0.18 -21.60
C GLU A 667 -23.42 0.39 -23.02
N LEU A 668 -22.30 0.14 -23.71
CA LEU A 668 -22.13 0.47 -25.13
C LEU A 668 -21.65 -0.76 -25.88
N TYR A 669 -22.41 -1.20 -26.88
CA TYR A 669 -22.07 -2.39 -27.66
C TYR A 669 -22.66 -2.38 -29.08
N PRO A 670 -22.04 -3.08 -30.04
CA PRO A 670 -20.71 -3.69 -29.94
C PRO A 670 -19.61 -2.62 -29.90
N ASN A 671 -18.52 -2.93 -29.20
CA ASN A 671 -17.30 -2.13 -29.17
C ASN A 671 -16.10 -3.09 -29.27
N PRO A 672 -15.36 -3.15 -30.39
CA PRO A 672 -15.42 -2.24 -31.54
C PRO A 672 -16.71 -2.32 -32.38
N VAL A 673 -17.12 -1.18 -32.96
CA VAL A 673 -18.30 -1.07 -33.82
C VAL A 673 -17.92 -1.09 -35.30
N ILE A 674 -18.73 -1.77 -36.12
CA ILE A 674 -18.72 -1.63 -37.58
C ILE A 674 -19.71 -0.53 -37.97
N ASP A 675 -21.02 -0.79 -38.08
CA ASP A 675 -21.96 0.22 -38.63
C ASP A 675 -22.99 0.78 -37.65
N LEU A 676 -23.24 0.10 -36.53
CA LEU A 676 -24.32 0.43 -35.61
C LEU A 676 -23.88 0.16 -34.18
N VAL A 677 -24.02 1.17 -33.32
CA VAL A 677 -23.74 1.08 -31.89
C VAL A 677 -25.03 1.29 -31.09
N THR A 678 -25.16 0.52 -30.02
CA THR A 678 -26.22 0.64 -29.01
C THR A 678 -25.64 1.25 -27.75
N VAL A 679 -26.32 2.26 -27.20
CA VAL A 679 -25.98 2.89 -25.93
C VAL A 679 -27.16 2.72 -24.99
N LYS A 680 -26.92 2.18 -23.80
CA LYS A 680 -27.92 1.94 -22.77
C LYS A 680 -27.46 2.53 -21.43
N ALA A 681 -28.38 3.11 -20.68
CA ALA A 681 -28.14 3.80 -19.43
C ALA A 681 -29.19 3.44 -18.36
N ASN A 682 -28.82 3.54 -17.08
CA ASN A 682 -29.76 3.45 -15.96
C ASN A 682 -30.71 4.68 -15.83
N HIS A 683 -30.38 5.79 -16.49
CA HIS A 683 -31.10 7.06 -16.48
C HIS A 683 -31.55 7.50 -17.88
N GLU A 684 -32.56 8.38 -17.95
CA GLU A 684 -33.07 8.93 -19.21
C GLU A 684 -32.07 9.91 -19.84
N ILE A 685 -31.90 9.79 -21.16
CA ILE A 685 -30.93 10.56 -21.94
C ILE A 685 -31.68 11.65 -22.70
N SER A 686 -31.49 12.91 -22.29
CA SER A 686 -32.09 14.07 -22.96
C SER A 686 -31.23 14.63 -24.08
N LYS A 687 -29.93 14.28 -24.13
CA LYS A 687 -29.00 14.71 -25.19
C LYS A 687 -27.86 13.73 -25.36
N ALA A 688 -27.47 13.45 -26.60
CA ALA A 688 -26.27 12.68 -26.94
C ALA A 688 -25.43 13.42 -28.01
N GLU A 689 -24.12 13.49 -27.82
CA GLU A 689 -23.18 14.20 -28.69
C GLU A 689 -21.91 13.37 -28.93
N LEU A 690 -21.50 13.25 -30.19
CA LEU A 690 -20.30 12.51 -30.59
C LEU A 690 -19.11 13.45 -30.78
N PHE A 691 -17.95 13.04 -30.29
CA PHE A 691 -16.67 13.75 -30.38
C PHE A 691 -15.59 12.82 -30.94
N ASP A 692 -14.60 13.42 -31.63
CA ASP A 692 -13.37 12.71 -31.99
C ASP A 692 -12.33 12.73 -30.85
N GLU A 693 -11.21 12.03 -31.06
CA GLU A 693 -10.09 11.93 -30.12
C GLU A 693 -9.44 13.28 -29.73
N LEU A 694 -9.64 14.32 -30.54
CA LEU A 694 -9.17 15.68 -30.28
C LEU A 694 -10.21 16.53 -29.53
N GLY A 695 -11.33 15.94 -29.09
CA GLY A 695 -12.41 16.62 -28.39
C GLY A 695 -13.26 17.52 -29.29
N ARG A 696 -13.16 17.40 -30.63
CA ARG A 696 -13.98 18.16 -31.57
C ARG A 696 -15.33 17.47 -31.72
N LYS A 697 -16.41 18.24 -31.56
CA LYS A 697 -17.77 17.73 -31.76
C LYS A 697 -18.01 17.42 -33.23
N LEU A 698 -18.40 16.17 -33.53
CA LEU A 698 -18.75 15.72 -34.87
C LEU A 698 -20.23 15.98 -35.18
N PHE A 699 -21.13 15.40 -34.39
CA PHE A 699 -22.57 15.63 -34.52
C PHE A 699 -23.34 15.32 -33.23
N SER A 700 -24.59 15.79 -33.15
CA SER A 700 -25.53 15.39 -32.10
C SER A 700 -26.32 14.15 -32.55
N ILE A 701 -26.54 13.20 -31.65
CA ILE A 701 -27.36 12.03 -31.90
C ILE A 701 -28.79 12.32 -31.41
N PRO A 702 -29.83 12.11 -32.24
CA PRO A 702 -31.21 12.31 -31.81
C PRO A 702 -31.58 11.32 -30.70
N VAL A 703 -32.04 11.82 -29.56
CA VAL A 703 -32.51 11.05 -28.41
C VAL A 703 -33.74 11.75 -27.82
N ASN A 704 -34.75 10.98 -27.37
CA ASN A 704 -36.03 11.51 -26.87
C ASN A 704 -36.31 11.04 -25.43
N GLU A 705 -35.44 11.41 -24.48
CA GLU A 705 -35.58 10.99 -23.06
C GLU A 705 -35.69 9.47 -22.89
N GLU A 706 -34.94 8.73 -23.71
CA GLU A 706 -34.91 7.26 -23.68
C GLU A 706 -33.73 6.77 -22.83
N LYS A 707 -33.85 5.58 -22.24
CA LYS A 707 -32.74 4.91 -21.52
C LYS A 707 -31.81 4.13 -22.45
N GLU A 708 -32.19 3.98 -23.72
CA GLU A 708 -31.46 3.20 -24.71
C GLU A 708 -31.68 3.83 -26.09
N PHE A 709 -30.63 3.98 -26.88
CA PHE A 709 -30.73 4.43 -28.27
C PHE A 709 -29.64 3.79 -29.13
N GLN A 710 -29.87 3.79 -30.44
CA GLN A 710 -28.91 3.33 -31.43
C GLN A 710 -28.58 4.43 -32.42
N PHE A 711 -27.34 4.44 -32.92
CA PHE A 711 -26.97 5.31 -34.03
C PHE A 711 -25.96 4.68 -34.97
N ASN A 712 -26.00 5.15 -36.21
CA ASN A 712 -25.21 4.62 -37.30
C ASN A 712 -23.82 5.31 -37.33
N THR A 713 -22.77 4.49 -37.42
CA THR A 713 -21.36 4.91 -37.43
C THR A 713 -20.68 4.65 -38.78
N SER A 714 -21.42 4.26 -39.83
CA SER A 714 -20.87 3.98 -41.17
C SER A 714 -20.14 5.17 -41.81
N GLN A 715 -20.46 6.39 -41.39
CA GLN A 715 -19.84 7.62 -41.88
C GLN A 715 -18.55 7.99 -41.13
N LEU A 716 -18.22 7.28 -40.05
CA LEU A 716 -17.03 7.50 -39.25
C LEU A 716 -15.84 6.73 -39.85
N THR A 717 -14.66 7.33 -39.80
CA THR A 717 -13.40 6.66 -40.15
C THR A 717 -12.94 5.76 -39.01
N PRO A 718 -12.12 4.73 -39.26
CA PRO A 718 -11.57 3.91 -38.19
C PRO A 718 -10.75 4.76 -37.20
N ALA A 719 -11.22 4.88 -35.96
CA ALA A 719 -10.67 5.74 -34.90
C ALA A 719 -11.39 5.49 -33.55
N LEU A 720 -10.88 6.11 -32.48
CA LEU A 720 -11.57 6.22 -31.19
C LEU A 720 -12.53 7.41 -31.20
N TYR A 721 -13.74 7.21 -30.69
CA TYR A 721 -14.76 8.24 -30.54
C TYR A 721 -15.30 8.28 -29.11
N VAL A 722 -15.76 9.45 -28.69
CA VAL A 722 -16.38 9.67 -27.37
C VAL A 722 -17.81 10.15 -27.55
N ILE A 723 -18.75 9.51 -26.85
CA ILE A 723 -20.14 9.95 -26.76
C ILE A 723 -20.34 10.61 -25.42
N ARG A 724 -20.77 11.88 -25.42
CA ARG A 724 -21.26 12.58 -24.23
C ARG A 724 -22.77 12.48 -24.16
N LEU A 725 -23.29 12.05 -23.02
CA LEU A 725 -24.71 12.01 -22.71
C LEU A 725 -25.04 13.07 -21.66
N SER A 726 -26.22 13.66 -21.76
CA SER A 726 -26.80 14.55 -20.76
C SER A 726 -28.20 14.09 -20.38
N GLY A 727 -28.54 14.24 -19.11
CA GLY A 727 -29.87 13.95 -18.56
C GLY A 727 -30.14 14.81 -17.31
N ALA A 728 -31.27 14.56 -16.65
CA ALA A 728 -31.61 15.27 -15.40
C ALA A 728 -30.57 15.06 -14.28
N ASN A 729 -29.83 13.96 -14.34
CA ASN A 729 -28.81 13.57 -13.35
C ASN A 729 -27.39 14.02 -13.73
N GLY A 730 -27.26 14.99 -14.65
CA GLY A 730 -25.97 15.54 -15.08
C GLY A 730 -25.47 14.95 -16.40
N ASN A 731 -24.15 14.96 -16.58
CA ASN A 731 -23.50 14.54 -17.81
C ASN A 731 -22.60 13.33 -17.56
N CYS A 732 -22.51 12.44 -18.54
CA CYS A 732 -21.53 11.37 -18.57
C CYS A 732 -20.91 11.23 -19.97
N ALA A 733 -19.80 10.51 -20.08
CA ALA A 733 -19.18 10.20 -21.36
C ALA A 733 -18.70 8.75 -21.40
N ILE A 734 -18.82 8.12 -22.58
CA ILE A 734 -18.38 6.75 -22.85
C ILE A 734 -17.68 6.68 -24.21
N LYS A 735 -16.60 5.90 -24.30
CA LYS A 735 -15.82 5.74 -25.54
C LYS A 735 -16.19 4.49 -26.34
N PHE A 736 -15.94 4.53 -27.65
CA PHE A 736 -16.01 3.35 -28.51
C PHE A 736 -15.02 3.43 -29.68
N VAL A 737 -14.60 2.27 -30.19
CA VAL A 737 -13.68 2.12 -31.32
C VAL A 737 -14.49 1.81 -32.57
N LYS A 738 -14.27 2.57 -33.65
CA LYS A 738 -14.77 2.27 -34.99
C LYS A 738 -13.70 1.48 -35.76
N ASN A 739 -14.07 0.34 -36.32
CA ASN A 739 -13.22 -0.47 -37.20
C ASN A 739 -13.30 -0.05 -38.67
#